data_AF-A0AAW7NPZ8-F1
#
_entry.id   AF-A0AAW7NPZ8-F1
#
_cell.length_a   1.000
_cell.length_b   1.000
_cell.length_c   1.000
_cell.angle_alpha   90.00
_cell.angle_beta   90.00
_cell.angle_gamma   90.00
#
_symmetry.space_group_name_H-M   'P 1'
#
loop_
_entity.id
_entity.type
_entity.pdbx_description
1 polymer ?
#
loop_
_entity_poly.entity_id
_entity_poly.type
_entity_poly.pdbx_seq_one_letter_code
_entity_poly.pdbx_strand_id
1 'polypeptide(L)'
;MSKKKKSRVLVAGICISTLLSPVAFEASKGYAAPLEENKGGQLEENKFEQRVFQLPGKGSVEEENNRLRVTWKLSANEPTGIYAEPNEEITIDIKGTQSIQAFIGTRSYDEKDPEEFDLKPGKNVISSSRGGILYFYNMNNEGEVTASVTNGGSHFPLFILGKHTKKDWDEMLKKYKDPYAVELKGERSLITTTYDSVQKYMKNTDPTDLMKLHDKIIRLENAVAGLSEDSVGVAKSPTHYVQFVEKRKPAKGDFMFAKHYHTGYIPTAMNRVLDIEVLEKDGWGPWHEVGHLHQQEPWKWSKVREVTVNIYSLAVQKALGNQLEMDEHYKNSFEYLEKPKAERFIDDINPLTMFWQLNVVYGEHFYPRLHQAYRLLPQSEMPHSDEEKKQLFIYMTSKVAGQNLIPFFEEWGLTPNDDIREKIEKSKLPKLEKEIWKATDSNDIREKQVELYKVPYGEPANEVQNLLVGTDSDENEASKLVRNLGENVKVTGKIVWPKLENGKQEVLVEIGDEKGNKNSIPVQVNGFYDDSIVFQGLSDDVMSTVTLHHNKKKLNVNFTNNEIHYRFEKEEYMGLTLYDRNGIEKKRVSAEGQETGKRFAMELNELDFEYGDVIKVFHAEPSRLKWFKNNELVDQGKVKNKKEKLFQITEQGFELKDSLQEVTAKLQKVVVGMDVDKLDPKEFVQVKDGEVVGFVEKPNTSKIGEQKVKIETKDAFGNKKITEVPLEVIYGDSLVFHANDNAIRSVVTLQHDKKELHATFTGNPVHYRYVNEEYMGITLYDQNGNTKKRVTAEGQETSKKFAEQVSGMQFEYGDVVKVFHAEPDRLKWYQNNSLAGQGKAKVEKELFFKVTEKGFERMETLQEVKAVPQKVVIGTDVEKINAKNFVEVKDGEVVGFVEKPNTTKIGEQKVKVETKDRFGNKKVTEVPLTVTYGDSLLVYGLSYRDGDLKSIVTLHHDTKKLSATDTKNLIHDYFKDEKYFEFTLYDKEGRVKKNIAVKGLENTQEFAKEVNGIAFEYGDVVKVYHAESSRLHWYQKDVYVGEGKSKEIKELVFKITENGFERLDGEQTVKANPQQVVIGTNSETLDVKNFVEVQGGEVVGFVGEIDTTKIGQQKVKVETKDRFGNKKVTEVPVEVTYGDSLVYQGVSDVTRSIVTLNHAEKKLHATFTNEEIHYRFVNEQYIGLTIYDQNGNKKKHVTAEGQETSKNFAGQVNGTAFEYGDVLKVYHAEPSRLNWYKKNELVKKEDAMKGQEISFKITPNGLEQV
;
A
#
# COMPACT_ATOMS: atom_id res chain seq x y z
N MET A 1 8.42 54.52 -60.73
CA MET A 1 8.25 55.88 -60.15
C MET A 1 8.38 55.79 -58.63
N SER A 2 8.97 56.82 -57.99
CA SER A 2 8.80 57.29 -56.59
C SER A 2 8.42 56.32 -55.44
N LYS A 3 8.97 56.34 -54.21
CA LYS A 3 10.16 56.96 -53.56
C LYS A 3 10.17 56.40 -52.12
N LYS A 4 11.30 55.91 -51.60
CA LYS A 4 11.86 56.25 -50.25
C LYS A 4 13.27 55.67 -50.12
N LYS A 5 14.13 56.35 -49.36
CA LYS A 5 15.60 56.26 -49.46
C LYS A 5 16.25 55.49 -48.30
N LYS A 6 17.44 54.96 -48.58
CA LYS A 6 18.54 54.57 -47.67
C LYS A 6 18.95 55.80 -46.79
N SER A 7 19.70 55.71 -45.68
CA SER A 7 20.94 54.92 -45.48
C SER A 7 21.38 54.78 -44.00
N ARG A 8 22.26 53.78 -43.79
CA ARG A 8 23.16 53.54 -42.65
C ARG A 8 24.08 54.73 -42.29
N VAL A 9 24.68 54.71 -41.09
CA VAL A 9 26.15 54.49 -40.86
C VAL A 9 26.49 54.28 -39.36
N LEU A 10 27.61 53.59 -39.10
CA LEU A 10 28.26 53.24 -37.82
C LEU A 10 28.36 54.35 -36.76
N VAL A 11 28.44 53.93 -35.48
CA VAL A 11 29.58 54.28 -34.58
C VAL A 11 29.97 53.05 -33.75
N ALA A 12 31.28 52.80 -33.61
CA ALA A 12 31.87 51.98 -32.55
C ALA A 12 32.97 52.84 -31.88
N GLY A 13 33.11 52.81 -30.55
CA GLY A 13 33.91 53.81 -29.83
C GLY A 13 34.08 53.57 -28.33
N ILE A 14 34.71 52.45 -28.01
CA ILE A 14 35.22 51.93 -26.73
C ILE A 14 35.93 52.97 -25.78
N CYS A 15 35.69 52.80 -24.46
CA CYS A 15 36.56 53.07 -23.28
C CYS A 15 36.63 54.41 -22.48
N ILE A 16 36.22 54.28 -21.20
CA ILE A 16 37.00 54.47 -19.94
C ILE A 16 37.00 55.81 -19.14
N SER A 17 36.58 55.65 -17.87
CA SER A 17 36.97 56.31 -16.61
C SER A 17 36.34 57.63 -16.10
N THR A 18 35.88 57.50 -14.85
CA THR A 18 36.00 58.40 -13.68
C THR A 18 34.98 59.51 -13.41
N LEU A 19 34.30 59.28 -12.27
CA LEU A 19 34.09 60.16 -11.12
C LEU A 19 32.79 60.99 -10.98
N LEU A 20 32.24 60.83 -9.77
CA LEU A 20 31.28 61.62 -9.01
C LEU A 20 29.77 61.40 -9.24
N SER A 21 29.10 61.27 -8.08
CA SER A 21 27.72 60.87 -7.85
C SER A 21 26.70 61.95 -8.24
N PRO A 22 25.40 61.62 -8.19
CA PRO A 22 24.66 62.14 -7.04
C PRO A 22 23.96 61.06 -6.21
N VAL A 23 23.95 61.28 -4.90
CA VAL A 23 23.12 60.55 -3.93
C VAL A 23 21.66 60.95 -4.13
N ALA A 24 20.81 60.04 -4.63
CA ALA A 24 19.35 60.16 -4.54
C ALA A 24 18.65 58.80 -4.80
N PHE A 25 18.08 58.23 -3.74
CA PHE A 25 16.98 57.25 -3.75
C PHE A 25 16.95 56.16 -4.85
N GLU A 26 17.54 55.00 -4.53
CA GLU A 26 16.95 53.71 -4.93
C GLU A 26 16.34 53.04 -3.69
N ALA A 27 15.01 52.84 -3.72
CA ALA A 27 14.32 52.05 -2.71
C ALA A 27 14.52 50.56 -3.03
N SER A 28 15.18 49.82 -2.15
CA SER A 28 15.37 48.37 -2.36
C SER A 28 14.02 47.64 -2.28
N LYS A 29 13.81 46.68 -3.18
CA LYS A 29 12.53 45.95 -3.34
C LYS A 29 12.30 44.85 -2.28
N GLY A 30 12.81 45.06 -1.06
CA GLY A 30 12.82 44.05 0.02
C GLY A 30 12.00 44.42 1.26
N TYR A 31 11.36 45.59 1.30
CA TYR A 31 10.62 46.03 2.49
C TYR A 31 9.17 45.54 2.49
N ALA A 32 8.81 44.86 3.58
CA ALA A 32 7.47 44.88 4.13
C ALA A 32 7.09 46.33 4.46
N ALA A 33 6.43 47.03 3.53
CA ALA A 33 6.07 48.43 3.69
C ALA A 33 4.83 48.57 4.60
N PRO A 34 4.92 49.30 5.73
CA PRO A 34 3.73 49.63 6.53
C PRO A 34 2.91 50.73 5.84
N LEU A 35 1.58 50.63 5.95
CA LEU A 35 0.67 51.74 5.65
C LEU A 35 0.62 52.68 6.86
N GLU A 36 0.86 53.97 6.65
CA GLU A 36 0.36 55.00 7.56
C GLU A 36 -1.17 55.11 7.37
N GLU A 37 -1.94 54.27 8.07
CA GLU A 37 -3.40 54.32 7.98
C GLU A 37 -3.99 55.39 8.92
N ASN A 38 -3.99 56.63 8.45
CA ASN A 38 -4.50 57.76 9.21
C ASN A 38 -6.02 57.93 9.03
N LYS A 39 -6.81 57.28 9.92
CA LYS A 39 -8.07 57.82 10.50
C LYS A 39 -8.80 56.85 11.44
N GLY A 40 -8.97 57.24 12.71
CA GLY A 40 -10.23 56.98 13.43
C GLY A 40 -10.25 56.00 14.60
N GLY A 41 -9.24 55.98 15.47
CA GLY A 41 -9.30 55.25 16.75
C GLY A 41 -8.00 55.42 17.54
N GLN A 42 -8.07 55.56 18.87
CA GLN A 42 -6.89 55.77 19.70
C GLN A 42 -6.00 54.53 19.77
N LEU A 43 -4.85 54.57 19.10
CA LEU A 43 -3.58 53.93 19.47
C LEU A 43 -2.49 54.49 18.53
N GLU A 44 -1.62 55.37 19.04
CA GLU A 44 -0.39 55.72 18.31
C GLU A 44 0.55 54.51 18.40
N GLU A 45 0.75 53.78 17.29
CA GLU A 45 1.70 52.67 17.27
C GLU A 45 3.12 53.24 17.48
N ASN A 46 3.80 52.81 18.53
CA ASN A 46 5.15 53.26 18.83
C ASN A 46 6.08 52.80 17.69
N LYS A 47 6.98 53.67 17.22
CA LYS A 47 7.87 53.39 16.06
C LYS A 47 8.72 52.11 16.17
N PHE A 48 8.83 51.52 17.36
CA PHE A 48 9.54 50.27 17.64
C PHE A 48 8.63 49.05 17.90
N GLU A 49 7.31 49.20 17.91
CA GLU A 49 6.34 48.19 18.38
C GLU A 49 5.39 47.73 17.26
N GLN A 50 5.96 47.33 16.13
CA GLN A 50 5.21 46.84 14.96
C GLN A 50 4.37 45.60 15.32
N ARG A 51 3.07 45.62 15.01
CA ARG A 51 2.17 44.45 15.14
C ARG A 51 1.57 43.93 13.84
N VAL A 52 1.72 44.67 12.74
CA VAL A 52 1.29 44.26 11.39
C VAL A 52 2.51 43.95 10.53
N PHE A 53 2.54 42.77 9.90
CA PHE A 53 3.67 42.24 9.16
C PHE A 53 3.22 41.88 7.74
N GLN A 54 3.91 42.43 6.74
CA GLN A 54 3.81 41.94 5.37
C GLN A 54 4.88 40.87 5.17
N LEU A 55 4.46 39.66 4.81
CA LEU A 55 5.32 38.49 4.75
C LEU A 55 5.44 38.06 3.28
N PRO A 56 6.52 38.42 2.58
CA PRO A 56 6.73 37.95 1.21
C PRO A 56 6.93 36.44 1.19
N GLY A 57 6.44 35.78 0.13
CA GLY A 57 6.71 34.37 -0.11
C GLY A 57 8.21 34.13 -0.27
N LYS A 58 8.80 33.36 0.65
CA LYS A 58 10.23 32.99 0.60
C LYS A 58 10.48 31.61 0.00
N GLY A 59 9.41 30.84 -0.19
CA GLY A 59 9.45 29.45 -0.62
C GLY A 59 9.85 28.47 0.49
N SER A 60 9.89 27.19 0.14
CA SER A 60 10.21 26.13 1.09
C SER A 60 11.72 26.02 1.37
N VAL A 61 12.12 26.02 2.64
CA VAL A 61 13.50 25.72 3.07
C VAL A 61 13.94 24.30 2.70
N GLU A 62 12.99 23.38 2.47
CA GLU A 62 13.25 22.02 1.99
C GLU A 62 13.57 22.02 0.49
N GLU A 63 12.72 22.65 -0.33
CA GLU A 63 12.95 22.78 -1.78
C GLU A 63 14.26 23.53 -2.05
N GLU A 64 14.54 24.58 -1.28
CA GLU A 64 15.75 25.36 -1.38
C GLU A 64 17.01 24.57 -0.98
N ASN A 65 16.95 23.80 0.10
CA ASN A 65 18.05 22.91 0.51
C ASN A 65 18.40 21.88 -0.58
N ASN A 66 17.37 21.26 -1.17
CA ASN A 66 17.51 20.32 -2.29
C ASN A 66 18.04 21.00 -3.57
N ARG A 67 17.55 22.20 -3.93
CA ARG A 67 18.02 22.98 -5.09
C ARG A 67 19.50 23.35 -4.95
N LEU A 68 19.92 23.77 -3.76
CA LEU A 68 21.31 24.16 -3.47
C LEU A 68 22.26 22.96 -3.38
N ARG A 69 21.73 21.80 -2.97
CA ARG A 69 22.42 20.52 -2.69
C ARG A 69 23.32 20.54 -1.46
N VAL A 70 22.87 21.21 -0.41
CA VAL A 70 23.63 21.40 0.84
C VAL A 70 22.99 20.60 1.98
N THR A 71 23.71 20.31 3.06
CA THR A 71 23.14 19.51 4.18
C THR A 71 22.22 20.33 5.07
N TRP A 72 22.58 21.59 5.33
CA TRP A 72 21.89 22.42 6.31
C TRP A 72 20.85 23.32 5.64
N LYS A 73 19.70 23.48 6.30
CA LYS A 73 18.65 24.40 5.88
C LYS A 73 19.01 25.81 6.32
N LEU A 74 18.64 26.82 5.55
CA LEU A 74 18.69 28.22 6.00
C LEU A 74 17.53 28.54 6.97
N SER A 75 17.55 29.71 7.58
CA SER A 75 16.51 30.08 8.55
C SER A 75 15.16 30.32 7.88
N ALA A 76 14.13 29.66 8.42
CA ALA A 76 12.73 29.89 8.09
C ALA A 76 12.15 31.14 8.78
N ASN A 77 12.89 31.74 9.72
CA ASN A 77 12.37 32.78 10.61
C ASN A 77 12.27 34.16 9.95
N GLU A 78 11.07 34.73 9.94
CA GLU A 78 10.84 36.17 9.76
C GLU A 78 10.62 36.81 11.15
N PRO A 79 11.51 37.71 11.62
CA PRO A 79 11.48 38.24 12.99
C PRO A 79 10.35 39.26 13.19
N THR A 80 9.62 39.12 14.29
CA THR A 80 8.54 40.05 14.65
C THR A 80 8.96 41.12 15.67
N GLY A 81 10.01 40.86 16.46
CA GLY A 81 10.36 41.69 17.63
C GLY A 81 9.41 41.51 18.81
N ILE A 82 8.57 40.48 18.79
CA ILE A 82 7.60 40.14 19.84
C ILE A 82 8.08 38.89 20.59
N TYR A 83 8.08 38.98 21.92
CA TYR A 83 8.30 37.89 22.87
C TYR A 83 6.97 37.45 23.48
N ALA A 84 6.70 36.15 23.44
CA ALA A 84 5.59 35.51 24.14
C ALA A 84 6.04 35.00 25.51
N GLU A 85 5.33 35.34 26.58
CA GLU A 85 5.54 34.72 27.89
C GLU A 85 5.09 33.25 27.91
N PRO A 86 5.60 32.41 28.83
CA PRO A 86 5.14 31.03 28.97
C PRO A 86 3.64 30.92 29.22
N ASN A 87 2.93 30.21 28.35
CA ASN A 87 1.48 30.04 28.30
C ASN A 87 0.68 31.32 27.95
N GLU A 88 1.32 32.37 27.41
CA GLU A 88 0.62 33.55 26.91
C GLU A 88 -0.18 33.23 25.63
N GLU A 89 -1.46 33.64 25.58
CA GLU A 89 -2.28 33.56 24.36
C GLU A 89 -2.02 34.74 23.43
N ILE A 90 -1.40 34.48 22.29
CA ILE A 90 -1.23 35.43 21.20
C ILE A 90 -2.32 35.22 20.14
N THR A 91 -3.03 36.30 19.81
CA THR A 91 -4.06 36.31 18.77
C THR A 91 -3.54 36.92 17.48
N ILE A 92 -3.56 36.14 16.40
CA ILE A 92 -2.99 36.52 15.10
C ILE A 92 -4.08 36.43 14.02
N ASP A 93 -4.34 37.52 13.32
CA ASP A 93 -5.22 37.58 12.15
C ASP A 93 -4.41 37.51 10.85
N ILE A 94 -4.68 36.51 10.01
CA ILE A 94 -4.04 36.29 8.72
C ILE A 94 -4.96 36.75 7.59
N LYS A 95 -4.58 37.80 6.88
CA LYS A 95 -5.36 38.33 5.75
C LYS A 95 -4.94 37.65 4.45
N GLY A 96 -5.91 37.40 3.57
CA GLY A 96 -5.72 36.72 2.29
C GLY A 96 -6.30 35.31 2.27
N THR A 97 -5.79 34.45 1.39
CA THR A 97 -6.27 33.07 1.19
C THR A 97 -5.20 32.00 1.43
N GLN A 98 -3.93 32.40 1.56
CA GLN A 98 -2.80 31.50 1.83
C GLN A 98 -2.62 31.30 3.33
N SER A 99 -2.35 30.06 3.75
CA SER A 99 -1.83 29.75 5.07
C SER A 99 -0.33 30.02 5.16
N ILE A 100 0.15 30.30 6.36
CA ILE A 100 1.57 30.46 6.71
C ILE A 100 1.87 29.70 8.00
N GLN A 101 3.13 29.64 8.41
CA GLN A 101 3.51 29.15 9.73
C GLN A 101 3.94 30.28 10.67
N ALA A 102 3.90 29.99 11.96
CA ALA A 102 4.59 30.76 12.99
C ALA A 102 5.39 29.83 13.90
N PHE A 103 6.43 30.37 14.51
CA PHE A 103 7.26 29.68 15.50
C PHE A 103 7.28 30.49 16.79
N ILE A 104 7.23 29.84 17.94
CA ILE A 104 7.54 30.48 19.24
C ILE A 104 8.76 29.78 19.85
N GLY A 105 9.83 30.56 20.00
CA GLY A 105 11.16 30.13 20.44
C GLY A 105 12.22 30.22 19.34
N THR A 106 13.50 30.15 19.73
CA THR A 106 14.64 30.25 18.81
C THR A 106 15.63 29.11 19.04
N ARG A 107 15.89 28.32 17.99
CA ARG A 107 16.80 27.16 18.00
C ARG A 107 18.18 27.55 18.54
N SER A 108 18.72 26.75 19.47
CA SER A 108 19.95 26.98 20.25
C SER A 108 20.03 28.23 21.15
N TYR A 109 19.21 29.26 20.94
CA TYR A 109 19.06 30.37 21.89
C TYR A 109 18.34 29.92 23.17
N ASP A 110 17.35 29.04 22.96
CA ASP A 110 16.54 28.38 23.96
C ASP A 110 17.02 26.94 24.16
N GLU A 111 16.69 26.32 25.30
CA GLU A 111 17.13 24.94 25.63
C GLU A 111 16.51 23.86 24.74
N LYS A 112 15.46 24.21 24.00
CA LYS A 112 14.63 23.32 23.19
C LYS A 112 14.31 23.99 21.86
N ASP A 113 13.98 23.19 20.86
CA ASP A 113 13.48 23.69 19.57
C ASP A 113 12.10 24.40 19.72
N PRO A 114 11.77 25.36 18.84
CA PRO A 114 10.54 26.13 18.90
C PRO A 114 9.28 25.26 18.77
N GLU A 115 8.17 25.74 19.31
CA GLU A 115 6.84 25.24 18.97
C GLU A 115 6.41 25.82 17.62
N GLU A 116 5.92 24.98 16.72
CA GLU A 116 5.53 25.35 15.35
C GLU A 116 3.98 25.36 15.24
N PHE A 117 3.44 26.36 14.55
CA PHE A 117 2.00 26.62 14.45
C PHE A 117 1.58 26.88 13.00
N ASP A 118 0.67 26.07 12.45
CA ASP A 118 0.05 26.33 11.15
C ASP A 118 -1.06 27.38 11.29
N LEU A 119 -0.86 28.56 10.70
CA LEU A 119 -1.82 29.67 10.75
C LEU A 119 -2.68 29.68 9.50
N LYS A 120 -4.00 29.59 9.70
CA LYS A 120 -5.00 29.60 8.63
C LYS A 120 -5.49 31.03 8.37
N PRO A 121 -6.01 31.34 7.16
CA PRO A 121 -6.68 32.62 6.91
C PRO A 121 -7.74 32.97 7.96
N GLY A 122 -7.75 34.22 8.42
CA GLY A 122 -8.55 34.73 9.52
C GLY A 122 -7.87 34.63 10.89
N LYS A 123 -8.68 34.62 11.95
CA LYS A 123 -8.23 34.66 13.35
C LYS A 123 -7.70 33.30 13.83
N ASN A 124 -6.47 33.30 14.32
CA ASN A 124 -5.81 32.21 15.03
C ASN A 124 -5.51 32.65 16.47
N VAL A 125 -5.53 31.71 17.42
CA VAL A 125 -5.05 31.90 18.79
C VAL A 125 -4.02 30.82 19.06
N ILE A 126 -2.81 31.21 19.43
CA ILE A 126 -1.68 30.32 19.69
C ILE A 126 -1.05 30.64 21.04
N SER A 127 -0.45 29.66 21.68
CA SER A 127 0.26 29.80 22.95
C SER A 127 1.36 28.76 23.03
N SER A 128 2.57 29.14 23.45
CA SER A 128 3.63 28.18 23.77
C SER A 128 3.74 27.99 25.27
N SER A 129 3.84 26.74 25.72
CA SER A 129 4.03 26.41 27.14
C SER A 129 5.35 26.92 27.74
N ARG A 130 6.31 27.29 26.90
CA ARG A 130 7.67 27.71 27.27
C ARG A 130 7.94 29.20 26.98
N GLY A 131 7.09 29.83 26.16
CA GLY A 131 7.32 31.17 25.65
C GLY A 131 8.50 31.22 24.68
N GLY A 132 8.87 32.42 24.24
CA GLY A 132 9.98 32.64 23.31
C GLY A 132 9.70 33.73 22.28
N ILE A 133 10.62 33.96 21.36
CA ILE A 133 10.44 34.93 20.27
C ILE A 133 9.42 34.39 19.28
N LEU A 134 8.45 35.22 18.88
CA LEU A 134 7.52 34.92 17.80
C LEU A 134 8.20 35.20 16.44
N TYR A 135 8.17 34.21 15.55
CA TYR A 135 8.54 34.35 14.15
C TYR A 135 7.38 33.96 13.25
N PHE A 136 7.35 34.52 12.04
CA PHE A 136 6.50 34.02 10.95
C PHE A 136 7.32 33.29 9.91
N TYR A 137 6.66 32.45 9.12
CA TYR A 137 7.24 31.81 7.95
C TYR A 137 6.22 31.67 6.81
N ASN A 138 6.41 32.46 5.76
CA ASN A 138 5.65 32.33 4.52
C ASN A 138 6.40 31.44 3.52
N MET A 139 6.10 30.15 3.57
CA MET A 139 6.69 29.11 2.71
C MET A 139 6.20 29.12 1.25
N ASN A 140 5.29 30.01 0.87
CA ASN A 140 4.82 30.09 -0.52
C ASN A 140 5.96 30.63 -1.43
N ASN A 141 6.11 30.08 -2.64
CA ASN A 141 7.17 30.51 -3.58
C ASN A 141 6.93 31.92 -4.17
N GLU A 142 5.68 32.41 -4.14
CA GLU A 142 5.26 33.75 -4.58
C GLU A 142 4.11 34.29 -3.73
N GLY A 143 3.88 35.61 -3.80
CA GLY A 143 2.82 36.33 -3.10
C GLY A 143 3.28 37.05 -1.83
N GLU A 144 2.35 37.71 -1.15
CA GLU A 144 2.55 38.39 0.14
C GLU A 144 1.35 38.11 1.03
N VAL A 145 1.60 37.81 2.31
CA VAL A 145 0.56 37.56 3.32
C VAL A 145 0.68 38.59 4.43
N THR A 146 -0.42 39.26 4.77
CA THR A 146 -0.45 40.18 5.93
C THR A 146 -0.83 39.42 7.19
N ALA A 147 0.07 39.37 8.18
CA ALA A 147 -0.20 38.86 9.52
C ALA A 147 -0.32 40.01 10.52
N SER A 148 -1.35 40.00 11.38
CA SER A 148 -1.61 41.06 12.38
C SER A 148 -1.71 40.47 13.78
N VAL A 149 -0.79 40.81 14.69
CA VAL A 149 -0.78 40.37 16.09
C VAL A 149 -1.67 41.29 16.92
N THR A 150 -2.94 40.91 17.05
CA THR A 150 -4.01 41.74 17.61
C THR A 150 -4.11 41.72 19.13
N ASN A 151 -3.59 40.68 19.79
CA ASN A 151 -3.53 40.56 21.25
C ASN A 151 -2.35 39.67 21.67
N GLY A 152 -1.80 39.93 22.86
CA GLY A 152 -0.67 39.19 23.42
C GLY A 152 0.69 39.60 22.85
N GLY A 153 1.74 39.16 23.53
CA GLY A 153 3.15 39.37 23.21
C GLY A 153 3.66 40.77 23.60
N SER A 154 4.87 40.82 24.15
CA SER A 154 5.59 42.05 24.51
C SER A 154 6.73 42.33 23.53
N HIS A 155 7.07 43.61 23.30
CA HIS A 155 8.13 43.98 22.35
C HIS A 155 9.51 44.03 23.00
N PHE A 156 10.54 43.67 22.22
CA PHE A 156 11.96 43.76 22.60
C PHE A 156 12.79 44.47 21.49
N PRO A 157 14.09 44.77 21.69
CA PRO A 157 14.91 45.43 20.67
C PRO A 157 15.07 44.59 19.39
N LEU A 158 14.48 45.07 18.28
CA LEU A 158 14.69 44.55 16.93
C LEU A 158 15.21 45.68 16.01
N PHE A 159 16.51 45.65 15.71
CA PHE A 159 17.10 46.50 14.68
C PHE A 159 16.77 45.93 13.30
N ILE A 160 16.45 46.81 12.34
CA ILE A 160 16.16 46.43 10.95
C ILE A 160 16.93 47.38 10.05
N LEU A 161 17.87 46.84 9.28
CA LEU A 161 18.69 47.59 8.33
C LEU A 161 17.78 48.36 7.34
N GLY A 162 18.09 49.64 7.13
CA GLY A 162 17.31 50.53 6.25
C GLY A 162 16.00 51.08 6.82
N LYS A 163 15.45 50.48 7.90
CA LYS A 163 14.30 51.02 8.65
C LYS A 163 14.72 51.81 9.89
N HIS A 164 15.70 51.30 10.64
CA HIS A 164 16.13 51.87 11.92
C HIS A 164 17.53 52.49 11.80
N THR A 165 17.78 53.59 12.52
CA THR A 165 19.09 54.28 12.60
C THR A 165 19.86 53.90 13.87
N LYS A 166 21.15 54.27 13.96
CA LYS A 166 21.93 54.18 15.21
C LYS A 166 21.25 54.85 16.40
N LYS A 167 20.57 55.98 16.16
CA LYS A 167 19.82 56.70 17.20
C LYS A 167 18.61 55.89 17.67
N ASP A 168 17.89 55.26 16.75
CA ASP A 168 16.76 54.38 17.08
C ASP A 168 17.23 53.17 17.89
N TRP A 169 18.37 52.58 17.52
CA TRP A 169 19.00 51.51 18.28
C TRP A 169 19.34 51.90 19.73
N ASP A 170 19.98 53.06 19.92
CA ASP A 170 20.30 53.56 21.26
C ASP A 170 19.04 53.90 22.08
N GLU A 171 17.97 54.35 21.41
CA GLU A 171 16.65 54.54 22.04
C GLU A 171 15.98 53.20 22.39
N MET A 172 16.07 52.15 21.56
CA MET A 172 15.58 50.80 21.87
C MET A 172 16.29 50.20 23.08
N LEU A 173 17.63 50.19 23.09
CA LEU A 173 18.42 49.63 24.20
C LEU A 173 18.20 50.40 25.52
N LYS A 174 17.81 51.69 25.44
CA LYS A 174 17.42 52.48 26.61
C LYS A 174 15.98 52.23 27.07
N LYS A 175 15.06 51.93 26.13
CA LYS A 175 13.64 51.67 26.38
C LYS A 175 13.43 50.29 27.01
N TYR A 176 13.93 49.24 26.36
CA TYR A 176 13.73 47.86 26.78
C TYR A 176 14.90 47.44 27.68
N LYS A 177 14.66 47.44 28.99
CA LYS A 177 15.64 46.98 29.99
C LYS A 177 15.53 45.48 30.16
N ASP A 178 16.68 44.83 30.30
CA ASP A 178 16.83 43.38 30.53
C ASP A 178 15.92 42.52 29.61
N PRO A 179 15.87 42.79 28.29
CA PRO A 179 14.94 42.13 27.38
C PRO A 179 15.29 40.64 27.20
N TYR A 180 14.28 39.83 26.88
CA TYR A 180 14.45 38.38 26.62
C TYR A 180 15.55 38.09 25.59
N ALA A 181 15.63 38.92 24.55
CA ALA A 181 16.61 38.89 23.49
C ALA A 181 16.85 40.28 22.90
N VAL A 182 17.84 40.35 22.02
CA VAL A 182 18.07 41.44 21.09
C VAL A 182 18.24 40.82 19.70
N GLU A 183 17.54 41.37 18.71
CA GLU A 183 17.66 40.95 17.31
C GLU A 183 18.15 42.07 16.40
N LEU A 184 18.94 41.69 15.40
CA LEU A 184 19.37 42.56 14.30
C LEU A 184 19.10 41.87 12.97
N LYS A 185 18.31 42.51 12.12
CA LYS A 185 17.90 42.02 10.80
C LYS A 185 18.59 42.82 9.69
N GLY A 186 19.32 42.12 8.83
CA GLY A 186 19.86 42.60 7.56
C GLY A 186 18.97 42.20 6.36
N GLU A 187 19.54 42.24 5.17
CA GLU A 187 18.90 41.79 3.92
C GLU A 187 19.02 40.27 3.73
N ARG A 188 20.10 39.67 4.24
CA ARG A 188 20.41 38.22 4.17
C ARG A 188 20.82 37.62 5.52
N SER A 189 21.09 38.45 6.52
CA SER A 189 21.48 38.07 7.88
C SER A 189 20.40 38.34 8.93
N LEU A 190 20.35 37.48 9.95
CA LEU A 190 19.57 37.69 11.18
C LEU A 190 20.44 37.33 12.39
N ILE A 191 20.63 38.23 13.34
CA ILE A 191 21.36 37.94 14.58
C ILE A 191 20.35 37.87 15.72
N THR A 192 20.41 36.82 16.55
CA THR A 192 19.63 36.69 17.79
C THR A 192 20.57 36.47 18.96
N THR A 193 20.66 37.44 19.86
CA THR A 193 21.67 37.51 20.94
C THR A 193 21.08 38.04 22.25
N THR A 194 21.85 38.02 23.33
CA THR A 194 21.53 38.61 24.62
C THR A 194 21.84 40.10 24.64
N TYR A 195 21.12 40.83 25.49
CA TYR A 195 21.45 42.21 25.81
C TYR A 195 22.88 42.34 26.37
N ASP A 196 23.34 41.40 27.18
CA ASP A 196 24.70 41.39 27.74
C ASP A 196 25.79 41.30 26.67
N SER A 197 25.65 40.41 25.69
CA SER A 197 26.61 40.31 24.58
C SER A 197 26.61 41.57 23.70
N VAL A 198 25.46 42.20 23.48
CA VAL A 198 25.38 43.52 22.82
C VAL A 198 26.10 44.60 23.64
N GLN A 199 25.81 44.72 24.94
CA GLN A 199 26.45 45.69 25.84
C GLN A 199 27.97 45.47 25.95
N LYS A 200 28.43 44.22 25.81
CA LYS A 200 29.85 43.86 25.93
C LYS A 200 30.62 44.12 24.65
N TYR A 201 30.07 43.74 23.49
CA TYR A 201 30.82 43.67 22.23
C TYR A 201 30.45 44.75 21.21
N MET A 202 29.24 45.34 21.24
CA MET A 202 28.83 46.37 20.27
C MET A 202 29.13 47.82 20.70
N LYS A 203 29.93 48.05 21.75
CA LYS A 203 30.15 49.40 22.33
C LYS A 203 30.64 50.44 21.30
N ASN A 204 31.48 49.99 20.38
CA ASN A 204 32.08 50.82 19.31
C ASN A 204 31.53 50.46 17.92
N THR A 205 30.42 49.72 17.85
CA THR A 205 29.89 49.16 16.60
C THR A 205 28.55 49.82 16.23
N ASP A 206 28.45 50.31 15.00
CA ASP A 206 27.18 50.72 14.43
C ASP A 206 26.43 49.47 13.90
N PRO A 207 25.19 49.19 14.34
CA PRO A 207 24.42 48.05 13.84
C PRO A 207 24.16 48.15 12.32
N THR A 208 24.12 49.36 11.77
CA THR A 208 23.95 49.58 10.32
C THR A 208 25.13 49.00 9.53
N ASP A 209 26.34 49.24 9.99
CA ASP A 209 27.56 48.81 9.29
C ASP A 209 27.90 47.35 9.61
N LEU A 210 27.58 46.88 10.83
CA LEU A 210 27.67 45.46 11.19
C LEU A 210 26.77 44.59 10.29
N MET A 211 25.49 44.95 10.13
CA MET A 211 24.56 44.16 9.31
C MET A 211 24.94 44.19 7.83
N LYS A 212 25.44 45.34 7.31
CA LYS A 212 26.01 45.40 5.95
C LYS A 212 27.23 44.47 5.79
N LEU A 213 28.09 44.36 6.80
CA LEU A 213 29.26 43.46 6.74
C LEU A 213 28.83 41.99 6.75
N HIS A 214 27.87 41.60 7.59
CA HIS A 214 27.29 40.25 7.54
C HIS A 214 26.64 39.94 6.19
N ASP A 215 25.81 40.83 5.67
CA ASP A 215 25.19 40.65 4.34
C ASP A 215 26.25 40.61 3.22
N LYS A 216 27.35 41.36 3.32
CA LYS A 216 28.49 41.30 2.40
C LYS A 216 29.20 39.94 2.47
N ILE A 217 29.46 39.40 3.67
CA ILE A 217 30.08 38.08 3.86
C ILE A 217 29.21 36.99 3.26
N ILE A 218 27.90 36.99 3.55
CA ILE A 218 26.95 36.02 2.98
C ILE A 218 26.92 36.12 1.45
N ARG A 219 27.01 37.33 0.88
CA ARG A 219 27.08 37.52 -0.59
C ARG A 219 28.40 37.03 -1.20
N LEU A 220 29.53 37.14 -0.50
CA LEU A 220 30.81 36.59 -0.92
C LEU A 220 30.77 35.06 -0.97
N GLU A 221 30.18 34.41 0.04
CA GLU A 221 30.03 32.95 0.05
C GLU A 221 29.02 32.44 -0.97
N ASN A 222 27.88 33.14 -1.13
CA ASN A 222 26.94 32.91 -2.23
C ASN A 222 27.66 33.01 -3.59
N ALA A 223 28.54 34.01 -3.77
CA ALA A 223 29.31 34.16 -4.99
C ALA A 223 30.22 32.94 -5.24
N VAL A 224 30.96 32.45 -4.24
CA VAL A 224 31.76 31.20 -4.33
C VAL A 224 30.87 30.00 -4.69
N ALA A 225 29.66 29.92 -4.14
CA ALA A 225 28.66 28.93 -4.48
C ALA A 225 27.99 29.17 -5.85
N GLY A 226 28.38 30.18 -6.63
CA GLY A 226 27.77 30.50 -7.93
C GLY A 226 26.29 30.89 -7.81
N LEU A 227 25.97 31.67 -6.79
CA LEU A 227 24.64 32.21 -6.49
C LEU A 227 24.69 33.74 -6.58
N SER A 228 23.66 34.37 -7.17
CA SER A 228 23.47 35.83 -7.11
C SER A 228 22.00 36.22 -7.05
N GLU A 229 21.70 37.40 -6.52
CA GLU A 229 20.32 37.87 -6.29
C GLU A 229 19.59 38.19 -7.61
N ASP A 230 20.33 38.64 -8.64
CA ASP A 230 19.81 38.94 -9.98
C ASP A 230 19.66 37.69 -10.88
N SER A 231 20.10 36.52 -10.43
CA SER A 231 20.03 35.27 -11.20
C SER A 231 18.69 34.53 -11.01
N VAL A 232 18.36 33.69 -11.98
CA VAL A 232 17.19 32.80 -11.97
C VAL A 232 17.60 31.32 -11.91
N GLY A 233 16.65 30.44 -11.59
CA GLY A 233 16.87 28.99 -11.59
C GLY A 233 17.90 28.53 -10.55
N VAL A 234 18.83 27.65 -10.95
CA VAL A 234 19.83 27.05 -10.03
C VAL A 234 20.94 28.01 -9.57
N ALA A 235 20.98 29.23 -10.13
CA ALA A 235 21.93 30.28 -9.75
C ALA A 235 21.30 31.42 -8.92
N LYS A 236 19.98 31.40 -8.69
CA LYS A 236 19.30 32.38 -7.82
C LYS A 236 19.80 32.24 -6.38
N SER A 237 20.20 33.34 -5.74
CA SER A 237 20.53 33.36 -4.30
C SER A 237 19.28 33.12 -3.43
N PRO A 238 19.44 32.47 -2.26
CA PRO A 238 18.34 32.27 -1.32
C PRO A 238 17.78 33.58 -0.76
N THR A 239 16.46 33.59 -0.55
CA THR A 239 15.70 34.64 0.13
C THR A 239 15.62 34.45 1.65
N HIS A 240 15.97 33.25 2.11
CA HIS A 240 16.06 32.86 3.52
C HIS A 240 17.30 33.47 4.19
N TYR A 241 17.23 33.69 5.51
CA TYR A 241 18.33 34.28 6.25
C TYR A 241 19.38 33.25 6.67
N VAL A 242 20.64 33.66 6.68
CA VAL A 242 21.65 33.06 7.57
C VAL A 242 21.41 33.66 8.94
N GLN A 243 20.98 32.82 9.91
CA GLN A 243 20.73 33.25 11.27
C GLN A 243 21.91 32.91 12.19
N PHE A 244 22.46 33.92 12.85
CA PHE A 244 23.55 33.83 13.83
C PHE A 244 22.95 33.87 15.23
N VAL A 245 23.10 32.80 16.01
CA VAL A 245 22.44 32.65 17.31
C VAL A 245 23.44 32.51 18.45
N GLU A 246 23.25 33.31 19.50
CA GLU A 246 23.97 33.11 20.76
C GLU A 246 23.42 31.89 21.52
N LYS A 247 24.23 30.85 21.68
CA LYS A 247 23.89 29.72 22.55
C LYS A 247 24.08 30.10 24.02
N ARG A 248 23.07 30.76 24.60
CA ARG A 248 23.07 31.30 25.97
C ARG A 248 23.47 30.29 27.05
N LYS A 249 23.11 29.02 26.86
CA LYS A 249 23.44 27.90 27.76
C LYS A 249 24.27 26.86 27.01
N PRO A 250 25.58 27.08 26.84
CA PRO A 250 26.44 26.15 26.12
C PRO A 250 26.77 24.92 26.98
N ALA A 251 26.89 23.76 26.34
CA ALA A 251 27.45 22.56 26.95
C ALA A 251 28.98 22.66 27.01
N LYS A 252 29.59 21.87 27.92
CA LYS A 252 31.05 21.82 28.05
C LYS A 252 31.68 21.31 26.74
N GLY A 253 32.47 22.16 26.09
CA GLY A 253 33.13 21.86 24.81
C GLY A 253 32.47 22.47 23.57
N ASP A 254 31.29 23.10 23.70
CA ASP A 254 30.74 23.93 22.62
C ASP A 254 31.64 25.15 22.39
N PHE A 255 31.72 25.62 21.14
CA PHE A 255 32.39 26.89 20.79
C PHE A 255 31.62 27.63 19.69
N MET A 256 31.62 27.06 18.49
CA MET A 256 30.85 27.50 17.32
C MET A 256 30.31 26.25 16.60
N PHE A 257 29.21 26.37 15.86
CA PHE A 257 28.68 25.29 15.02
C PHE A 257 27.64 25.76 14.01
N ALA A 258 27.50 25.04 12.89
CA ALA A 258 26.41 25.16 11.94
C ALA A 258 25.48 23.94 11.98
N LYS A 259 24.17 24.19 11.90
CA LYS A 259 23.11 23.16 11.83
C LYS A 259 21.99 23.66 10.92
N HIS A 260 20.94 22.85 10.74
CA HIS A 260 19.70 23.36 10.13
C HIS A 260 19.23 24.65 10.83
N TYR A 261 18.79 25.59 10.00
CA TYR A 261 18.23 26.90 10.32
C TYR A 261 19.19 27.99 10.83
N HIS A 262 20.40 27.65 11.32
CA HIS A 262 21.26 28.65 11.97
C HIS A 262 22.72 28.23 12.15
N THR A 263 23.58 29.22 12.34
CA THR A 263 24.89 29.10 13.00
C THR A 263 24.76 29.49 14.48
N GLY A 264 25.52 28.84 15.36
CA GLY A 264 25.44 29.00 16.81
C GLY A 264 26.81 29.29 17.44
N TYR A 265 26.85 30.22 18.39
CA TYR A 265 28.08 30.70 19.02
C TYR A 265 27.91 30.79 20.54
N ILE A 266 28.89 30.35 21.33
CA ILE A 266 28.84 30.54 22.79
C ILE A 266 29.00 32.03 23.17
N PRO A 267 28.56 32.49 24.35
CA PRO A 267 28.58 33.92 24.71
C PRO A 267 29.96 34.59 24.63
N THR A 268 31.05 33.83 24.89
CA THR A 268 32.42 34.35 24.75
C THR A 268 32.88 34.48 23.29
N ALA A 269 32.26 33.74 22.36
CA ALA A 269 32.53 33.76 20.93
C ALA A 269 31.68 34.80 20.17
N MET A 270 30.61 35.34 20.78
CA MET A 270 29.78 36.40 20.18
C MET A 270 30.56 37.67 19.84
N ASN A 271 31.77 37.87 20.38
CA ASN A 271 32.65 38.96 19.95
C ASN A 271 32.94 38.91 18.44
N ARG A 272 33.14 37.72 17.87
CA ARG A 272 33.42 37.55 16.43
C ARG A 272 32.18 37.82 15.55
N VAL A 273 30.98 37.83 16.12
CA VAL A 273 29.72 38.10 15.41
C VAL A 273 29.25 39.56 15.59
N LEU A 274 29.54 40.18 16.74
CA LEU A 274 29.01 41.49 17.13
C LEU A 274 30.02 42.64 17.06
N ASP A 275 31.31 42.37 17.22
CA ASP A 275 32.35 43.39 17.05
C ASP A 275 32.76 43.44 15.57
N ILE A 276 32.48 44.58 14.92
CA ILE A 276 32.73 44.77 13.48
C ILE A 276 34.21 44.66 13.11
N GLU A 277 35.14 45.10 13.97
CA GLU A 277 36.57 45.00 13.65
C GLU A 277 37.07 43.56 13.74
N VAL A 278 36.55 42.80 14.71
CA VAL A 278 36.85 41.37 14.83
C VAL A 278 36.23 40.60 13.66
N LEU A 279 34.97 40.85 13.31
CA LEU A 279 34.30 40.20 12.18
C LEU A 279 34.99 40.49 10.84
N GLU A 280 35.57 41.68 10.66
CA GLU A 280 36.28 42.05 9.44
C GLU A 280 37.69 41.44 9.35
N LYS A 281 38.45 41.40 10.45
CA LYS A 281 39.90 41.09 10.45
C LYS A 281 40.27 39.71 11.04
N ASP A 282 39.45 39.19 11.96
CA ASP A 282 39.61 37.89 12.63
C ASP A 282 38.23 37.17 12.68
N GLY A 283 37.54 37.17 11.54
CA GLY A 283 36.18 36.64 11.40
C GLY A 283 36.10 35.15 11.06
N TRP A 284 37.23 34.42 11.06
CA TRP A 284 37.32 33.05 10.54
C TRP A 284 36.23 32.11 11.05
N GLY A 285 35.95 32.12 12.37
CA GLY A 285 34.91 31.31 12.99
C GLY A 285 33.53 31.51 12.34
N PRO A 286 32.95 32.73 12.40
CA PRO A 286 31.73 33.05 11.66
C PRO A 286 31.75 32.70 10.17
N TRP A 287 32.82 33.01 9.42
CA TRP A 287 32.92 32.68 7.99
C TRP A 287 32.92 31.15 7.74
N HIS A 288 33.54 30.38 8.64
CA HIS A 288 33.55 28.91 8.59
C HIS A 288 32.15 28.33 8.87
N GLU A 289 31.45 28.81 9.89
CA GLU A 289 30.09 28.31 10.18
C GLU A 289 29.08 28.65 9.07
N VAL A 290 29.21 29.81 8.42
CA VAL A 290 28.36 30.13 7.25
C VAL A 290 28.78 29.28 6.05
N GLY A 291 30.07 28.99 5.88
CA GLY A 291 30.58 28.09 4.83
C GLY A 291 29.99 26.68 4.92
N HIS A 292 29.73 26.15 6.12
CA HIS A 292 29.03 24.88 6.31
C HIS A 292 27.59 24.89 5.74
N LEU A 293 26.91 26.04 5.72
CA LEU A 293 25.57 26.17 5.12
C LEU A 293 25.64 26.13 3.58
N HIS A 294 26.78 26.52 2.99
CA HIS A 294 27.02 26.49 1.55
C HIS A 294 27.63 25.17 1.04
N GLN A 295 28.22 24.34 1.91
CA GLN A 295 28.85 23.07 1.53
C GLN A 295 27.93 22.11 0.77
N GLN A 296 28.24 21.89 -0.51
CA GLN A 296 27.52 20.94 -1.35
C GLN A 296 27.85 19.48 -1.00
N GLU A 297 26.80 18.71 -0.74
CA GLU A 297 26.87 17.29 -0.40
C GLU A 297 27.48 16.39 -1.50
N PRO A 298 27.20 16.58 -2.81
CA PRO A 298 27.71 15.71 -3.88
C PRO A 298 29.23 15.63 -4.05
N TRP A 299 30.01 16.51 -3.41
CA TRP A 299 31.48 16.44 -3.40
C TRP A 299 32.10 16.64 -2.01
N LYS A 300 31.28 16.51 -0.96
CA LYS A 300 31.74 16.45 0.43
C LYS A 300 31.67 15.00 0.92
N TRP A 301 32.77 14.27 0.76
CA TRP A 301 32.94 12.95 1.39
C TRP A 301 33.31 13.11 2.88
N SER A 302 33.16 12.05 3.67
CA SER A 302 33.27 12.09 5.15
C SER A 302 34.50 12.84 5.67
N LYS A 303 35.67 12.60 5.04
CA LYS A 303 36.97 13.15 5.44
C LYS A 303 37.15 14.64 5.17
N VAL A 304 36.37 15.23 4.27
CA VAL A 304 36.53 16.65 3.84
C VAL A 304 35.45 17.59 4.36
N ARG A 305 34.62 17.13 5.30
CA ARG A 305 33.61 17.96 5.97
C ARG A 305 34.21 19.22 6.61
N GLU A 306 35.32 19.09 7.33
CA GLU A 306 36.01 20.24 7.96
C GLU A 306 37.09 20.87 7.06
N VAL A 307 37.02 20.58 5.75
CA VAL A 307 38.03 20.98 4.75
C VAL A 307 37.41 21.87 3.68
N THR A 308 36.37 21.40 2.97
CA THR A 308 35.76 22.18 1.88
C THR A 308 35.02 23.42 2.35
N VAL A 309 34.62 23.47 3.62
CA VAL A 309 34.11 24.66 4.31
C VAL A 309 35.11 25.84 4.24
N ASN A 310 36.41 25.58 4.35
CA ASN A 310 37.41 26.63 4.39
C ASN A 310 37.66 27.29 3.03
N ILE A 311 37.13 26.73 1.93
CA ILE A 311 37.15 27.39 0.61
C ILE A 311 36.37 28.72 0.68
N TYR A 312 35.25 28.74 1.42
CA TYR A 312 34.45 29.93 1.69
C TYR A 312 35.20 30.90 2.61
N SER A 313 35.71 30.40 3.74
CA SER A 313 36.48 31.21 4.71
C SER A 313 37.67 31.92 4.07
N LEU A 314 38.46 31.21 3.25
CA LEU A 314 39.60 31.78 2.51
C LEU A 314 39.15 32.80 1.46
N ALA A 315 38.03 32.56 0.76
CA ALA A 315 37.49 33.53 -0.20
C ALA A 315 37.01 34.82 0.49
N VAL A 316 36.35 34.72 1.64
CA VAL A 316 35.96 35.88 2.46
C VAL A 316 37.20 36.59 2.99
N GLN A 317 38.16 35.87 3.57
CA GLN A 317 39.44 36.42 4.07
C GLN A 317 40.17 37.22 2.97
N LYS A 318 40.27 36.64 1.76
CA LYS A 318 40.86 37.29 0.57
C LYS A 318 40.09 38.55 0.14
N ALA A 319 38.77 38.47 0.07
CA ALA A 319 37.91 39.55 -0.40
C ALA A 319 37.78 40.72 0.61
N LEU A 320 38.06 40.48 1.89
CA LEU A 320 38.22 41.52 2.91
C LEU A 320 39.65 42.09 2.97
N GLY A 321 40.60 41.53 2.23
CA GLY A 321 41.98 42.02 2.14
C GLY A 321 42.91 41.55 3.27
N ASN A 322 42.51 40.51 4.01
CA ASN A 322 43.31 39.92 5.08
C ASN A 322 44.37 38.96 4.52
N GLN A 323 45.43 38.68 5.30
CA GLN A 323 46.41 37.65 4.97
C GLN A 323 45.75 36.26 5.01
N LEU A 324 46.07 35.40 4.04
CA LEU A 324 45.51 34.06 3.95
C LEU A 324 46.20 33.07 4.89
N GLU A 325 45.41 32.31 5.64
CA GLU A 325 45.88 31.27 6.57
C GLU A 325 46.23 29.95 5.84
N MET A 326 47.11 30.02 4.83
CA MET A 326 47.47 28.86 4.00
C MET A 326 48.91 28.36 4.16
N ASP A 327 49.82 29.12 4.78
CA ASP A 327 51.26 28.78 4.82
C ASP A 327 51.55 27.42 5.47
N GLU A 328 50.91 27.12 6.60
CA GLU A 328 51.04 25.81 7.27
C GLU A 328 50.41 24.68 6.45
N HIS A 329 49.26 24.93 5.82
CA HIS A 329 48.60 23.97 4.93
C HIS A 329 49.48 23.63 3.72
N TYR A 330 50.12 24.62 3.09
CA TYR A 330 51.06 24.41 1.99
C TYR A 330 52.27 23.58 2.43
N LYS A 331 52.88 23.92 3.56
CA LYS A 331 54.04 23.18 4.10
C LYS A 331 53.69 21.70 4.33
N ASN A 332 52.67 21.42 5.12
CA ASN A 332 52.25 20.06 5.47
C ASN A 332 51.82 19.25 4.23
N SER A 333 51.26 19.94 3.22
CA SER A 333 50.90 19.35 1.93
C SER A 333 52.11 18.97 1.09
N PHE A 334 53.13 19.82 1.01
CA PHE A 334 54.31 19.54 0.20
C PHE A 334 55.17 18.43 0.83
N GLU A 335 55.27 18.35 2.16
CA GLU A 335 55.85 17.19 2.86
C GLU A 335 55.12 15.87 2.53
N TYR A 336 53.79 15.90 2.33
CA TYR A 336 53.02 14.74 1.85
C TYR A 336 53.27 14.43 0.36
N LEU A 337 53.36 15.44 -0.50
CA LEU A 337 53.66 15.27 -1.94
C LEU A 337 55.11 14.83 -2.21
N GLU A 338 56.01 14.82 -1.22
CA GLU A 338 57.34 14.22 -1.34
C GLU A 338 57.33 12.68 -1.17
N LYS A 339 56.29 12.10 -0.57
CA LYS A 339 56.16 10.63 -0.42
C LYS A 339 56.09 9.93 -1.78
N PRO A 340 56.46 8.64 -1.90
CA PRO A 340 56.21 7.85 -3.11
C PRO A 340 54.71 7.83 -3.47
N LYS A 341 54.35 7.96 -4.75
CA LYS A 341 52.94 8.03 -5.18
C LYS A 341 52.06 6.88 -4.67
N ALA A 342 52.61 5.67 -4.55
CA ALA A 342 51.91 4.49 -4.05
C ALA A 342 51.57 4.54 -2.53
N GLU A 343 52.15 5.49 -1.80
CA GLU A 343 51.93 5.73 -0.36
C GLU A 343 51.08 6.99 -0.11
N ARG A 344 50.56 7.62 -1.17
CA ARG A 344 49.70 8.81 -1.09
C ARG A 344 48.24 8.39 -1.16
N PHE A 345 47.52 8.57 -0.07
CA PHE A 345 46.07 8.41 0.02
C PHE A 345 45.46 9.73 0.51
N ILE A 346 44.54 10.31 -0.26
CA ILE A 346 44.01 11.66 0.01
C ILE A 346 43.35 11.81 1.39
N ASP A 347 42.84 10.71 1.95
CA ASP A 347 42.13 10.66 3.24
C ASP A 347 43.06 10.58 4.48
N ASP A 348 44.38 10.49 4.27
CA ASP A 348 45.43 10.48 5.30
C ASP A 348 45.99 11.89 5.60
N ILE A 349 45.51 12.91 4.89
CA ILE A 349 45.91 14.32 5.04
C ILE A 349 44.66 15.22 5.13
N ASN A 350 44.83 16.48 5.52
CA ASN A 350 43.85 17.55 5.28
C ASN A 350 44.12 18.17 3.88
N PRO A 351 43.29 17.87 2.85
CA PRO A 351 43.57 18.29 1.48
C PRO A 351 43.11 19.71 1.12
N LEU A 352 43.00 20.64 2.09
CA LEU A 352 42.59 22.03 1.81
C LEU A 352 43.41 22.68 0.69
N THR A 353 44.73 22.43 0.68
CA THR A 353 45.64 22.87 -0.38
C THR A 353 45.23 22.38 -1.76
N MET A 354 44.85 21.11 -1.93
CA MET A 354 44.37 20.56 -3.22
C MET A 354 43.14 21.35 -3.72
N PHE A 355 42.19 21.60 -2.83
CA PHE A 355 41.00 22.39 -3.17
C PHE A 355 41.36 23.84 -3.52
N TRP A 356 42.16 24.52 -2.68
CA TRP A 356 42.49 25.92 -2.88
C TRP A 356 43.38 26.14 -4.12
N GLN A 357 44.25 25.18 -4.47
CA GLN A 357 45.02 25.20 -5.70
C GLN A 357 44.14 25.33 -6.95
N LEU A 358 42.96 24.69 -7.00
CA LEU A 358 42.04 24.84 -8.12
C LEU A 358 41.57 26.30 -8.28
N ASN A 359 41.34 27.03 -7.18
CA ASN A 359 41.01 28.46 -7.21
C ASN A 359 42.21 29.33 -7.65
N VAL A 360 43.43 29.05 -7.15
CA VAL A 360 44.65 29.76 -7.57
C VAL A 360 44.91 29.57 -9.07
N VAL A 361 44.82 28.32 -9.55
CA VAL A 361 45.17 27.91 -10.92
C VAL A 361 44.15 28.40 -11.95
N TYR A 362 42.85 28.29 -11.65
CA TYR A 362 41.75 28.56 -12.60
C TYR A 362 41.00 29.87 -12.37
N GLY A 363 41.24 30.54 -11.24
CA GLY A 363 40.63 31.82 -10.88
C GLY A 363 39.28 31.68 -10.16
N GLU A 364 38.77 32.82 -9.67
CA GLU A 364 37.62 32.93 -8.77
C GLU A 364 36.30 32.36 -9.32
N HIS A 365 36.18 32.17 -10.64
CA HIS A 365 34.99 31.59 -11.28
C HIS A 365 34.99 30.05 -11.34
N PHE A 366 36.08 29.39 -10.93
CA PHE A 366 36.17 27.93 -10.90
C PHE A 366 35.11 27.30 -9.98
N TYR A 367 35.11 27.67 -8.69
CA TYR A 367 34.13 27.17 -7.73
C TYR A 367 32.67 27.56 -8.07
N PRO A 368 32.37 28.81 -8.47
CA PRO A 368 31.05 29.20 -8.93
C PRO A 368 30.51 28.29 -10.04
N ARG A 369 31.33 28.00 -11.06
CA ARG A 369 30.95 27.05 -12.13
C ARG A 369 30.83 25.62 -11.63
N LEU A 370 31.69 25.17 -10.72
CA LEU A 370 31.61 23.83 -10.17
C LEU A 370 30.29 23.61 -9.44
N HIS A 371 29.88 24.55 -8.59
CA HIS A 371 28.61 24.49 -7.87
C HIS A 371 27.40 24.43 -8.81
N GLN A 372 27.39 25.29 -9.83
CA GLN A 372 26.32 25.33 -10.84
C GLN A 372 26.30 24.06 -11.68
N ALA A 373 27.46 23.55 -12.10
CA ALA A 373 27.59 22.31 -12.84
C ALA A 373 27.07 21.10 -12.03
N TYR A 374 27.35 21.05 -10.72
CA TYR A 374 26.72 20.08 -9.83
C TYR A 374 25.20 20.27 -9.77
N ARG A 375 24.67 21.48 -9.55
CA ARG A 375 23.21 21.73 -9.48
C ARG A 375 22.43 21.30 -10.73
N LEU A 376 23.08 21.20 -11.88
CA LEU A 376 22.49 20.79 -13.16
C LEU A 376 22.53 19.27 -13.43
N LEU A 377 23.27 18.48 -12.65
CA LEU A 377 23.26 17.02 -12.79
C LEU A 377 21.85 16.48 -12.51
N PRO A 378 21.28 15.56 -13.31
CA PRO A 378 20.05 14.90 -12.92
C PRO A 378 20.26 14.11 -11.62
N GLN A 379 19.19 13.86 -10.86
CA GLN A 379 19.26 13.10 -9.61
C GLN A 379 19.88 11.70 -9.84
N SER A 380 19.65 11.11 -11.01
CA SER A 380 20.26 9.84 -11.46
C SER A 380 21.80 9.84 -11.56
N GLU A 381 22.44 11.00 -11.70
CA GLU A 381 23.92 11.17 -11.74
C GLU A 381 24.51 11.60 -10.39
N MET A 382 23.72 11.65 -9.31
CA MET A 382 24.21 11.91 -7.97
C MET A 382 25.08 10.76 -7.44
N PRO A 383 26.15 11.07 -6.68
CA PRO A 383 26.93 10.06 -5.97
C PRO A 383 26.27 9.71 -4.64
N HIS A 384 26.27 8.42 -4.29
CA HIS A 384 25.66 7.88 -3.07
C HIS A 384 26.69 7.45 -2.02
N SER A 385 27.94 7.25 -2.44
CA SER A 385 29.07 6.86 -1.61
C SER A 385 30.22 7.86 -1.64
N ASP A 386 31.09 7.83 -0.63
CA ASP A 386 32.30 8.66 -0.57
C ASP A 386 33.24 8.42 -1.77
N GLU A 387 33.29 7.20 -2.32
CA GLU A 387 34.09 6.90 -3.51
C GLU A 387 33.45 7.49 -4.77
N GLU A 388 32.14 7.35 -4.97
CA GLU A 388 31.46 8.01 -6.10
C GLU A 388 31.59 9.55 -6.03
N LYS A 389 31.55 10.15 -4.83
CA LYS A 389 31.78 11.59 -4.62
C LYS A 389 33.18 12.00 -5.11
N LYS A 390 34.23 11.25 -4.75
CA LYS A 390 35.61 11.47 -5.20
C LYS A 390 35.76 11.32 -6.71
N GLN A 391 35.23 10.23 -7.27
CA GLN A 391 35.28 9.90 -8.69
C GLN A 391 34.55 10.95 -9.54
N LEU A 392 33.36 11.38 -9.10
CA LEU A 392 32.60 12.45 -9.74
C LEU A 392 33.31 13.81 -9.61
N PHE A 393 33.97 14.08 -8.48
CA PHE A 393 34.76 15.30 -8.30
C PHE A 393 35.89 15.42 -9.33
N ILE A 394 36.67 14.35 -9.58
CA ILE A 394 37.72 14.33 -10.62
C ILE A 394 37.14 14.67 -12.02
N TYR A 395 35.97 14.11 -12.36
CA TYR A 395 35.30 14.36 -13.64
C TYR A 395 34.77 15.80 -13.75
N MET A 396 34.07 16.27 -12.72
CA MET A 396 33.40 17.58 -12.73
C MET A 396 34.39 18.74 -12.70
N THR A 397 35.48 18.64 -11.93
CA THR A 397 36.55 19.64 -11.95
C THR A 397 37.27 19.68 -13.29
N SER A 398 37.56 18.53 -13.91
CA SER A 398 38.15 18.47 -15.27
C SER A 398 37.27 19.16 -16.30
N LYS A 399 35.96 18.87 -16.26
CA LYS A 399 34.95 19.48 -17.14
C LYS A 399 34.83 20.99 -16.95
N VAL A 400 34.91 21.49 -15.71
CA VAL A 400 34.80 22.92 -15.38
C VAL A 400 36.08 23.69 -15.74
N ALA A 401 37.25 23.11 -15.48
CA ALA A 401 38.55 23.63 -15.93
C ALA A 401 38.67 23.64 -17.46
N GLY A 402 37.98 22.72 -18.15
CA GLY A 402 38.17 22.48 -19.57
C GLY A 402 39.53 21.83 -19.88
N GLN A 403 40.10 21.11 -18.91
CA GLN A 403 41.40 20.43 -18.99
C GLN A 403 41.32 19.07 -18.29
N ASN A 404 42.16 18.12 -18.70
CA ASN A 404 42.28 16.81 -18.07
C ASN A 404 43.10 16.92 -16.77
N LEU A 405 42.40 16.89 -15.62
CA LEU A 405 43.01 17.00 -14.29
C LEU A 405 43.48 15.66 -13.69
N ILE A 406 43.41 14.54 -14.42
CA ILE A 406 43.84 13.24 -13.91
C ILE A 406 45.27 13.28 -13.32
N PRO A 407 46.29 13.89 -13.97
CA PRO A 407 47.64 13.93 -13.40
C PRO A 407 47.72 14.70 -12.08
N PHE A 408 46.89 15.74 -11.90
CA PHE A 408 46.83 16.50 -10.65
C PHE A 408 46.28 15.66 -9.51
N PHE A 409 45.17 14.94 -9.73
CA PHE A 409 44.58 14.09 -8.70
C PHE A 409 45.42 12.84 -8.39
N GLU A 410 46.11 12.27 -9.37
CA GLU A 410 47.09 11.19 -9.17
C GLU A 410 48.30 11.62 -8.30
N GLU A 411 48.75 12.88 -8.37
CA GLU A 411 49.79 13.40 -7.46
C GLU A 411 49.28 13.51 -6.02
N TRP A 412 48.01 13.84 -5.83
CA TRP A 412 47.36 13.99 -4.53
C TRP A 412 46.95 12.67 -3.87
N GLY A 413 47.05 11.53 -4.57
CA GLY A 413 46.58 10.23 -4.05
C GLY A 413 45.07 10.03 -4.21
N LEU A 414 44.48 10.63 -5.26
CA LEU A 414 43.08 10.55 -5.63
C LEU A 414 42.94 10.01 -7.07
N THR A 415 43.20 8.71 -7.25
CA THR A 415 43.27 8.09 -8.57
C THR A 415 41.88 7.88 -9.19
N PRO A 416 41.63 8.26 -10.45
CA PRO A 416 40.38 7.93 -11.12
C PRO A 416 40.31 6.45 -11.46
N ASN A 417 39.12 5.86 -11.31
CA ASN A 417 38.80 4.53 -11.82
C ASN A 417 38.73 4.53 -13.37
N ASP A 418 38.63 3.34 -13.96
CA ASP A 418 38.66 3.17 -15.41
C ASP A 418 37.51 3.90 -16.12
N ASP A 419 36.30 3.88 -15.55
CA ASP A 419 35.12 4.57 -16.10
C ASP A 419 35.31 6.09 -16.16
N ILE A 420 35.80 6.71 -15.08
CA ILE A 420 36.08 8.15 -15.04
C ILE A 420 37.25 8.52 -15.96
N ARG A 421 38.31 7.71 -15.99
CA ARG A 421 39.44 7.88 -16.90
C ARG A 421 38.97 7.88 -18.35
N GLU A 422 38.20 6.88 -18.75
CA GLU A 422 37.65 6.77 -20.10
C GLU A 422 36.68 7.93 -20.42
N LYS A 423 35.84 8.36 -19.46
CA LYS A 423 34.90 9.49 -19.64
C LYS A 423 35.63 10.82 -19.86
N ILE A 424 36.75 11.06 -19.17
CA ILE A 424 37.61 12.25 -19.36
C ILE A 424 38.37 12.17 -20.69
N GLU A 425 38.95 11.01 -21.03
CA GLU A 425 39.68 10.81 -22.28
C GLU A 425 38.78 10.93 -23.52
N LYS A 426 37.57 10.36 -23.48
CA LYS A 426 36.52 10.55 -24.51
C LYS A 426 36.12 12.01 -24.69
N SER A 427 36.22 12.82 -23.63
CA SER A 427 35.93 14.26 -23.69
C SER A 427 37.03 15.07 -24.39
N LYS A 428 38.18 14.46 -24.72
CA LYS A 428 39.31 15.05 -25.48
C LYS A 428 39.80 16.40 -24.91
N LEU A 429 39.74 16.56 -23.59
CA LEU A 429 40.21 17.76 -22.92
C LEU A 429 41.74 17.91 -23.08
N PRO A 430 42.25 19.14 -23.27
CA PRO A 430 43.69 19.42 -23.24
C PRO A 430 44.34 18.89 -21.96
N LYS A 431 45.58 18.42 -22.08
CA LYS A 431 46.40 18.04 -20.92
C LYS A 431 46.79 19.30 -20.13
N LEU A 432 47.15 19.13 -18.86
CA LEU A 432 47.82 20.16 -18.07
C LEU A 432 49.11 20.61 -18.76
N GLU A 433 49.36 21.92 -18.77
CA GLU A 433 50.60 22.51 -19.26
C GLU A 433 51.63 22.66 -18.14
N LYS A 434 51.17 22.70 -16.88
CA LYS A 434 52.00 22.97 -15.69
C LYS A 434 51.76 21.97 -14.56
N GLU A 435 52.73 21.90 -13.64
CA GLU A 435 52.66 21.11 -12.41
C GLU A 435 51.78 21.83 -11.36
N ILE A 436 50.47 21.92 -11.62
CA ILE A 436 49.54 22.76 -10.82
C ILE A 436 49.41 22.33 -9.34
N TRP A 437 49.84 21.12 -8.99
CA TRP A 437 49.97 20.64 -7.60
C TRP A 437 51.08 21.35 -6.80
N LYS A 438 51.90 22.21 -7.44
CA LYS A 438 52.90 23.08 -6.79
C LYS A 438 52.46 24.55 -6.69
N ALA A 439 51.22 24.87 -7.05
CA ALA A 439 50.69 26.23 -6.98
C ALA A 439 50.50 26.69 -5.52
N THR A 440 50.81 27.95 -5.24
CA THR A 440 50.46 28.64 -3.99
C THR A 440 50.02 30.08 -4.29
N ASP A 441 49.37 30.79 -3.35
CA ASP A 441 49.09 32.23 -3.51
C ASP A 441 50.36 33.08 -3.73
N SER A 442 51.54 32.60 -3.31
CA SER A 442 52.84 33.25 -3.55
C SER A 442 53.57 32.75 -4.82
N ASN A 443 53.24 31.55 -5.30
CA ASN A 443 53.80 30.90 -6.48
C ASN A 443 52.67 30.62 -7.49
N ASP A 444 52.32 31.68 -8.21
CA ASP A 444 51.09 31.79 -9.02
C ASP A 444 51.16 30.97 -10.33
N ILE A 445 51.08 29.65 -10.22
CA ILE A 445 51.01 28.72 -11.35
C ILE A 445 49.57 28.70 -11.90
N ARG A 446 49.29 29.53 -12.92
CA ARG A 446 47.98 29.57 -13.57
C ARG A 446 47.86 28.72 -14.83
N GLU A 447 46.69 28.13 -15.03
CA GLU A 447 46.23 27.59 -16.31
C GLU A 447 45.24 28.58 -16.97
N LYS A 448 44.61 28.18 -18.08
CA LYS A 448 43.56 29.00 -18.71
C LYS A 448 42.45 29.31 -17.70
N GLN A 449 42.27 30.60 -17.37
CA GLN A 449 41.28 31.02 -16.40
C GLN A 449 39.86 30.62 -16.84
N VAL A 450 39.07 30.16 -15.88
CA VAL A 450 37.65 29.83 -16.08
C VAL A 450 36.88 31.14 -16.26
N GLU A 451 36.19 31.30 -17.39
CA GLU A 451 35.34 32.46 -17.64
C GLU A 451 34.15 32.49 -16.66
N LEU A 452 33.57 33.67 -16.41
CA LEU A 452 32.31 33.79 -15.66
C LEU A 452 31.23 32.90 -16.29
N TYR A 453 30.38 32.28 -15.47
CA TYR A 453 29.22 31.56 -15.98
C TYR A 453 28.13 32.55 -16.40
N LYS A 454 27.77 32.54 -17.68
CA LYS A 454 26.59 33.27 -18.15
C LYS A 454 25.38 32.38 -17.96
N VAL A 455 24.70 32.54 -16.83
CA VAL A 455 23.46 31.84 -16.50
C VAL A 455 22.42 32.12 -17.59
N PRO A 456 21.92 31.11 -18.33
CA PRO A 456 20.80 31.31 -19.24
C PRO A 456 19.55 31.79 -18.48
N TYR A 457 18.95 32.87 -18.98
CA TYR A 457 17.75 33.46 -18.39
C TYR A 457 16.47 32.87 -19.00
N GLY A 458 15.46 32.70 -18.16
CA GLY A 458 14.10 32.32 -18.51
C GLY A 458 13.18 32.45 -17.29
N GLU A 459 11.89 32.61 -17.53
CA GLU A 459 10.84 32.71 -16.51
C GLU A 459 9.86 31.53 -16.62
N PRO A 460 9.22 31.09 -15.52
CA PRO A 460 8.12 30.12 -15.60
C PRO A 460 6.93 30.69 -16.39
N ALA A 461 6.17 29.79 -17.02
CA ALA A 461 4.88 30.13 -17.61
C ALA A 461 3.88 30.60 -16.53
N ASN A 462 2.99 31.52 -16.90
CA ASN A 462 2.01 32.11 -15.97
C ASN A 462 0.85 31.17 -15.60
N GLU A 463 0.65 30.11 -16.38
CA GLU A 463 -0.43 29.15 -16.21
C GLU A 463 0.15 27.77 -15.91
N VAL A 464 -0.31 27.15 -14.81
CA VAL A 464 0.06 25.79 -14.41
C VAL A 464 -0.41 24.81 -15.49
N GLN A 465 0.52 24.23 -16.23
CA GLN A 465 0.24 23.26 -17.28
C GLN A 465 0.04 21.85 -16.70
N ASN A 466 -0.80 21.03 -17.34
CA ASN A 466 -0.83 19.60 -17.09
C ASN A 466 0.42 18.95 -17.73
N LEU A 467 1.09 18.07 -17.00
CA LEU A 467 2.28 17.36 -17.50
C LEU A 467 2.25 15.89 -17.07
N LEU A 468 2.58 14.98 -18.00
CA LEU A 468 2.63 13.54 -17.72
C LEU A 468 3.80 13.26 -16.77
N VAL A 469 3.53 12.61 -15.63
CA VAL A 469 4.55 12.32 -14.62
C VAL A 469 5.65 11.44 -15.20
N GLY A 470 6.90 11.84 -15.01
CA GLY A 470 8.04 11.18 -15.65
C GLY A 470 8.25 11.56 -17.13
N THR A 471 7.73 12.71 -17.58
CA THR A 471 8.24 13.34 -18.80
C THR A 471 9.66 13.84 -18.52
N ASP A 472 10.68 13.09 -18.95
CA ASP A 472 12.11 13.39 -18.71
C ASP A 472 12.72 14.30 -19.79
N SER A 473 12.25 14.18 -21.04
CA SER A 473 12.72 14.98 -22.17
C SER A 473 11.67 15.13 -23.29
N ASP A 474 11.07 16.31 -23.42
CA ASP A 474 10.26 16.72 -24.57
C ASP A 474 10.43 18.23 -24.85
N GLU A 475 10.97 18.61 -26.02
CA GLU A 475 11.18 20.02 -26.40
C GLU A 475 9.86 20.81 -26.53
N ASN A 476 8.76 20.17 -26.96
CA ASN A 476 7.48 20.85 -27.12
C ASN A 476 6.84 21.12 -25.76
N GLU A 477 6.79 20.12 -24.87
CA GLU A 477 6.24 20.34 -23.52
C GLU A 477 7.11 21.31 -22.72
N ALA A 478 8.44 21.14 -22.74
CA ALA A 478 9.36 22.08 -22.08
C ALA A 478 9.15 23.53 -22.58
N SER A 479 8.92 23.74 -23.88
CA SER A 479 8.69 25.08 -24.45
C SER A 479 7.40 25.77 -23.96
N LYS A 480 6.40 25.03 -23.49
CA LYS A 480 5.16 25.58 -22.92
C LYS A 480 5.34 26.01 -21.46
N LEU A 481 6.33 25.44 -20.77
CA LEU A 481 6.55 25.62 -19.34
C LEU A 481 7.40 26.86 -19.00
N VAL A 482 8.13 27.41 -19.97
CA VAL A 482 8.98 28.59 -19.79
C VAL A 482 8.71 29.67 -20.82
N ARG A 483 8.98 30.92 -20.45
CA ARG A 483 8.84 32.12 -21.30
C ARG A 483 9.99 33.10 -21.06
N ASN A 484 10.00 34.21 -21.79
CA ASN A 484 11.01 35.27 -21.70
C ASN A 484 12.46 34.75 -21.74
N LEU A 485 12.75 33.75 -22.58
CA LEU A 485 14.10 33.22 -22.73
C LEU A 485 15.07 34.31 -23.21
N GLY A 486 16.29 34.30 -22.67
CA GLY A 486 17.35 35.23 -23.06
C GLY A 486 17.76 35.11 -24.54
N GLU A 487 18.50 36.10 -25.03
CA GLU A 487 19.02 36.09 -26.41
C GLU A 487 19.87 34.83 -26.65
N ASN A 488 19.52 34.07 -27.70
CA ASN A 488 20.13 32.78 -28.07
C ASN A 488 20.01 31.67 -26.99
N VAL A 489 19.04 31.78 -26.09
CA VAL A 489 18.66 30.73 -25.13
C VAL A 489 17.45 29.95 -25.64
N LYS A 490 17.48 28.62 -25.51
CA LYS A 490 16.35 27.72 -25.81
C LYS A 490 16.17 26.66 -24.73
N VAL A 491 14.99 26.04 -24.67
CA VAL A 491 14.81 24.79 -23.92
C VAL A 491 15.69 23.68 -24.52
N THR A 492 16.18 22.77 -23.69
CA THR A 492 16.89 21.55 -24.15
C THR A 492 15.95 20.34 -24.25
N GLY A 493 14.67 20.52 -23.91
CA GLY A 493 13.66 19.47 -23.79
C GLY A 493 13.66 18.75 -22.45
N LYS A 494 14.81 18.71 -21.74
CA LYS A 494 14.93 17.99 -20.47
C LYS A 494 14.10 18.65 -19.36
N ILE A 495 13.30 17.84 -18.67
CA ILE A 495 12.49 18.22 -17.51
C ILE A 495 12.88 17.28 -16.36
N VAL A 496 13.22 17.83 -15.20
CA VAL A 496 13.58 17.04 -14.01
C VAL A 496 12.46 17.12 -13.00
N TRP A 497 11.99 15.95 -12.58
CA TRP A 497 10.96 15.76 -11.55
C TRP A 497 11.63 15.50 -10.20
N PRO A 498 11.46 16.39 -9.19
CA PRO A 498 11.92 16.12 -7.82
C PRO A 498 11.13 14.99 -7.14
N LYS A 499 9.86 14.84 -7.53
CA LYS A 499 8.90 13.82 -7.08
C LYS A 499 8.17 13.25 -8.29
N LEU A 500 7.73 12.00 -8.21
CA LEU A 500 6.90 11.36 -9.24
C LEU A 500 5.45 11.21 -8.76
N GLU A 501 4.91 12.26 -8.14
CA GLU A 501 3.55 12.32 -7.57
C GLU A 501 2.55 12.88 -8.61
N ASN A 502 1.25 12.69 -8.41
CA ASN A 502 0.23 13.41 -9.18
C ASN A 502 -0.22 14.70 -8.46
N GLY A 503 -0.88 15.58 -9.19
CA GLY A 503 -1.32 16.88 -8.68
C GLY A 503 -0.26 17.98 -8.82
N LYS A 504 -0.53 19.12 -8.20
CA LYS A 504 0.28 20.34 -8.32
C LYS A 504 1.64 20.18 -7.62
N GLN A 505 2.73 20.33 -8.37
CA GLN A 505 4.11 20.26 -7.87
C GLN A 505 5.06 21.09 -8.73
N GLU A 506 6.30 21.23 -8.30
CA GLU A 506 7.36 21.91 -9.05
C GLU A 506 8.20 20.91 -9.88
N VAL A 507 8.51 21.27 -11.12
CA VAL A 507 9.49 20.58 -11.97
C VAL A 507 10.55 21.57 -12.45
N LEU A 508 11.74 21.06 -12.79
CA LEU A 508 12.86 21.89 -13.25
C LEU A 508 13.04 21.73 -14.77
N VAL A 509 12.78 22.79 -15.53
CA VAL A 509 12.91 22.80 -17.00
C VAL A 509 14.30 23.28 -17.41
N GLU A 510 15.06 22.44 -18.11
CA GLU A 510 16.42 22.79 -18.53
C GLU A 510 16.40 23.67 -19.80
N ILE A 511 17.10 24.81 -19.70
CA ILE A 511 17.35 25.75 -20.79
C ILE A 511 18.86 25.89 -21.00
N GLY A 512 19.30 26.26 -22.20
CA GLY A 512 20.71 26.44 -22.52
C GLY A 512 20.98 27.45 -23.64
N ASP A 513 22.19 27.98 -23.65
CA ASP A 513 22.69 28.91 -24.68
C ASP A 513 23.58 28.21 -25.74
N GLU A 514 23.92 28.94 -26.80
CA GLU A 514 24.82 28.46 -27.87
C GLU A 514 26.23 28.09 -27.40
N LYS A 515 26.65 28.53 -26.20
CA LYS A 515 27.96 28.22 -25.62
C LYS A 515 27.93 26.96 -24.75
N GLY A 516 26.76 26.34 -24.58
CA GLY A 516 26.56 25.18 -23.72
C GLY A 516 26.44 25.52 -22.24
N ASN A 517 26.27 26.80 -21.87
CA ASN A 517 25.79 27.14 -20.53
C ASN A 517 24.34 26.67 -20.41
N LYS A 518 23.94 26.29 -19.20
CA LYS A 518 22.63 25.73 -18.89
C LYS A 518 22.05 26.36 -17.63
N ASN A 519 20.74 26.36 -17.53
CA ASN A 519 20.02 26.64 -16.28
C ASN A 519 18.87 25.66 -16.17
N SER A 520 18.31 25.51 -14.97
CA SER A 520 17.04 24.82 -14.79
C SER A 520 16.06 25.76 -14.09
N ILE A 521 14.96 26.07 -14.76
CA ILE A 521 13.94 26.98 -14.27
C ILE A 521 12.89 26.16 -13.51
N PRO A 522 12.61 26.48 -12.22
CA PRO A 522 11.49 25.89 -11.51
C PRO A 522 10.16 26.35 -12.11
N VAL A 523 9.27 25.40 -12.39
CA VAL A 523 7.94 25.65 -12.97
C VAL A 523 6.91 24.79 -12.25
N GLN A 524 5.81 25.41 -11.85
CA GLN A 524 4.66 24.74 -11.24
C GLN A 524 3.82 24.04 -12.32
N VAL A 525 3.62 22.73 -12.20
CA VAL A 525 2.84 21.89 -13.10
C VAL A 525 1.80 21.08 -12.33
N ASN A 526 0.79 20.57 -13.04
CA ASN A 526 -0.15 19.59 -12.51
C ASN A 526 0.18 18.21 -13.10
N GLY A 527 0.84 17.37 -12.30
CA GLY A 527 1.25 16.02 -12.68
C GLY A 527 0.05 15.08 -12.84
N PHE A 528 0.02 14.29 -13.91
CA PHE A 528 -0.97 13.25 -14.13
C PHE A 528 -0.32 11.92 -14.59
N TYR A 529 -0.94 10.78 -14.31
CA TYR A 529 -0.35 9.44 -14.54
C TYR A 529 -0.80 8.75 -15.83
N ASP A 530 -1.89 9.17 -16.46
CA ASP A 530 -2.42 8.55 -17.69
C ASP A 530 -2.58 7.01 -17.59
N ASP A 531 -2.06 6.22 -18.54
CA ASP A 531 -2.00 4.77 -18.52
C ASP A 531 -0.66 4.28 -17.92
N SER A 532 -0.59 4.21 -16.59
CA SER A 532 0.64 3.91 -15.83
C SER A 532 0.47 2.87 -14.72
N ILE A 533 1.56 2.16 -14.40
CA ILE A 533 1.74 1.38 -13.16
C ILE A 533 2.70 2.15 -12.24
N VAL A 534 2.34 2.32 -10.98
CA VAL A 534 3.10 3.09 -9.97
C VAL A 534 3.51 2.15 -8.84
N PHE A 535 4.81 2.15 -8.52
CA PHE A 535 5.42 1.35 -7.46
C PHE A 535 5.75 2.25 -6.27
N GLN A 536 5.23 1.95 -5.08
CA GLN A 536 5.44 2.76 -3.88
C GLN A 536 6.31 2.04 -2.83
N GLY A 537 7.26 2.78 -2.27
CA GLY A 537 8.24 2.31 -1.29
C GLY A 537 7.78 2.49 0.15
N LEU A 538 8.71 2.82 1.04
CA LEU A 538 8.43 3.31 2.39
C LEU A 538 7.56 4.57 2.33
N SER A 539 6.73 4.80 3.37
CA SER A 539 5.88 6.00 3.51
C SER A 539 4.89 6.27 2.36
N ASP A 540 4.67 5.29 1.48
CA ASP A 540 3.91 5.41 0.23
C ASP A 540 4.57 6.35 -0.81
N ASP A 541 5.85 6.72 -0.64
CA ASP A 541 6.66 7.45 -1.62
C ASP A 541 6.71 6.71 -2.96
N VAL A 542 6.60 7.42 -4.08
CA VAL A 542 6.63 6.81 -5.43
C VAL A 542 8.06 6.51 -5.86
N MET A 543 8.44 5.24 -5.86
CA MET A 543 9.79 4.77 -6.22
C MET A 543 10.01 4.68 -7.72
N SER A 544 8.98 4.29 -8.48
CA SER A 544 9.03 4.18 -9.93
C SER A 544 7.64 4.24 -10.58
N THR A 545 7.59 4.77 -11.80
CA THR A 545 6.38 4.82 -12.64
C THR A 545 6.69 4.18 -14.00
N VAL A 546 5.84 3.25 -14.45
CA VAL A 546 5.91 2.59 -15.76
C VAL A 546 4.71 3.04 -16.59
N THR A 547 4.95 3.90 -17.57
CA THR A 547 3.94 4.61 -18.37
C THR A 547 3.92 4.09 -19.81
N LEU A 548 2.74 3.93 -20.42
CA LEU A 548 2.61 3.54 -21.83
C LEU A 548 2.68 4.76 -22.77
N HIS A 549 3.78 4.93 -23.50
CA HIS A 549 3.81 5.90 -24.60
C HIS A 549 3.16 5.31 -25.87
N HIS A 550 1.82 5.29 -25.90
CA HIS A 550 1.01 4.72 -27.01
C HIS A 550 1.47 5.17 -28.41
N ASN A 551 1.83 6.44 -28.57
CA ASN A 551 2.31 7.02 -29.84
C ASN A 551 3.65 6.43 -30.32
N LYS A 552 4.54 6.09 -29.38
CA LYS A 552 5.88 5.52 -29.65
C LYS A 552 5.89 3.99 -29.56
N LYS A 553 4.88 3.37 -28.94
CA LYS A 553 4.83 1.97 -28.52
C LYS A 553 6.01 1.53 -27.64
N LYS A 554 6.35 2.38 -26.68
CA LYS A 554 7.45 2.17 -25.72
C LYS A 554 7.01 2.38 -24.28
N LEU A 555 7.65 1.66 -23.36
CA LEU A 555 7.56 1.96 -21.94
C LEU A 555 8.38 3.22 -21.64
N ASN A 556 7.78 4.19 -20.95
CA ASN A 556 8.51 5.28 -20.30
C ASN A 556 8.61 4.94 -18.81
N VAL A 557 9.82 4.71 -18.30
CA VAL A 557 10.03 4.26 -16.92
C VAL A 557 10.94 5.22 -16.16
N ASN A 558 10.40 5.79 -15.09
CA ASN A 558 11.05 6.80 -14.25
C ASN A 558 11.21 6.30 -12.82
N PHE A 559 12.03 6.99 -12.03
CA PHE A 559 12.34 6.62 -10.65
C PHE A 559 12.68 7.81 -9.77
N THR A 560 12.58 7.61 -8.45
CA THR A 560 13.21 8.45 -7.43
C THR A 560 14.45 7.76 -6.85
N ASN A 561 15.41 8.55 -6.35
CA ASN A 561 16.65 8.04 -5.74
C ASN A 561 16.52 7.64 -4.26
N ASN A 562 15.31 7.63 -3.69
CA ASN A 562 15.10 7.13 -2.34
C ASN A 562 15.35 5.61 -2.30
N GLU A 563 15.83 5.13 -1.16
CA GLU A 563 15.86 3.69 -0.85
C GLU A 563 14.43 3.15 -0.87
N ILE A 564 14.19 2.06 -1.59
CA ILE A 564 12.84 1.56 -1.85
C ILE A 564 12.12 1.23 -0.55
N HIS A 565 12.72 0.40 0.30
CA HIS A 565 12.20 0.04 1.62
C HIS A 565 13.25 -0.69 2.49
N TYR A 566 13.94 0.02 3.38
CA TYR A 566 15.04 -0.51 4.23
C TYR A 566 14.75 -1.82 5.00
N ARG A 567 13.49 -2.12 5.33
CA ARG A 567 13.12 -3.41 5.99
C ARG A 567 13.15 -4.64 5.08
N PHE A 568 13.34 -4.48 3.78
CA PHE A 568 13.45 -5.56 2.79
C PHE A 568 14.87 -5.63 2.20
N GLU A 569 15.89 -5.35 3.02
CA GLU A 569 17.30 -5.48 2.61
C GLU A 569 17.58 -6.92 2.13
N LYS A 570 18.08 -7.07 0.89
CA LYS A 570 18.34 -8.34 0.19
C LYS A 570 17.10 -9.18 -0.11
N GLU A 571 15.91 -8.59 -0.04
CA GLU A 571 14.66 -9.19 -0.50
C GLU A 571 14.10 -8.41 -1.70
N GLU A 572 13.65 -9.13 -2.74
CA GLU A 572 12.95 -8.50 -3.87
C GLU A 572 11.70 -7.76 -3.37
N TYR A 573 11.66 -6.45 -3.56
CA TYR A 573 10.53 -5.61 -3.17
C TYR A 573 9.60 -5.32 -4.36
N MET A 574 10.15 -5.15 -5.56
CA MET A 574 9.38 -4.88 -6.77
C MET A 574 10.02 -5.50 -8.01
N GLY A 575 9.20 -5.92 -8.97
CA GLY A 575 9.67 -6.56 -10.19
C GLY A 575 8.69 -6.44 -11.37
N LEU A 576 9.23 -6.49 -12.57
CA LEU A 576 8.50 -6.43 -13.83
C LEU A 576 9.13 -7.36 -14.85
N THR A 577 8.30 -8.16 -15.52
CA THR A 577 8.68 -9.00 -16.66
C THR A 577 7.73 -8.75 -17.83
N LEU A 578 8.26 -8.34 -18.97
CA LEU A 578 7.51 -8.16 -20.22
C LEU A 578 7.62 -9.44 -21.06
N TYR A 579 6.47 -9.96 -21.48
CA TYR A 579 6.32 -11.06 -22.42
C TYR A 579 5.72 -10.56 -23.72
N ASP A 580 6.15 -11.12 -24.85
CA ASP A 580 5.46 -10.90 -26.12
C ASP A 580 4.08 -11.58 -26.15
N ARG A 581 3.26 -11.24 -27.15
CA ARG A 581 1.95 -11.88 -27.41
C ARG A 581 1.95 -13.41 -27.55
N ASN A 582 3.10 -14.07 -27.68
CA ASN A 582 3.25 -15.52 -27.79
C ASN A 582 3.76 -16.15 -26.47
N GLY A 583 4.02 -15.36 -25.43
CA GLY A 583 4.61 -15.81 -24.17
C GLY A 583 6.14 -15.95 -24.19
N ILE A 584 6.86 -15.21 -25.03
CA ILE A 584 8.32 -15.15 -25.01
C ILE A 584 8.78 -13.99 -24.12
N GLU A 585 9.68 -14.25 -23.16
CA GLU A 585 10.23 -13.21 -22.28
C GLU A 585 11.09 -12.22 -23.07
N LYS A 586 10.67 -10.95 -23.11
CA LYS A 586 11.39 -9.85 -23.77
C LYS A 586 12.41 -9.22 -22.81
N LYS A 587 12.01 -9.01 -21.55
CA LYS A 587 12.85 -8.40 -20.51
C LYS A 587 12.29 -8.71 -19.12
N ARG A 588 13.18 -8.95 -18.16
CA ARG A 588 12.88 -9.11 -16.72
C ARG A 588 13.81 -8.20 -15.92
N VAL A 589 13.25 -7.46 -14.97
CA VAL A 589 13.99 -6.62 -14.02
C VAL A 589 13.27 -6.63 -12.67
N SER A 590 14.03 -6.77 -11.60
CA SER A 590 13.57 -6.66 -10.21
C SER A 590 14.48 -5.69 -9.45
N ALA A 591 14.03 -5.23 -8.28
CA ALA A 591 14.82 -4.43 -7.33
C ALA A 591 14.56 -4.86 -5.88
N GLU A 592 15.64 -4.91 -5.10
CA GLU A 592 15.63 -5.23 -3.67
C GLU A 592 15.30 -4.01 -2.80
N GLY A 593 14.89 -4.22 -1.55
CA GLY A 593 14.43 -3.12 -0.67
C GLY A 593 15.47 -2.03 -0.42
N GLN A 594 16.77 -2.37 -0.39
CA GLN A 594 17.86 -1.40 -0.21
C GLN A 594 18.34 -0.74 -1.51
N GLU A 595 17.85 -1.19 -2.67
CA GLU A 595 18.12 -0.50 -3.94
C GLU A 595 17.30 0.79 -4.05
N THR A 596 17.67 1.62 -5.02
CA THR A 596 16.82 2.71 -5.51
C THR A 596 16.10 2.25 -6.79
N GLY A 597 15.04 2.95 -7.21
CA GLY A 597 14.35 2.64 -8.46
C GLY A 597 15.20 2.77 -9.73
N LYS A 598 16.46 3.26 -9.62
CA LYS A 598 17.37 3.57 -10.74
C LYS A 598 17.60 2.41 -11.69
N ARG A 599 18.06 1.26 -11.20
CA ARG A 599 18.37 0.10 -12.05
C ARG A 599 17.11 -0.46 -12.70
N PHE A 600 16.04 -0.58 -11.90
CA PHE A 600 14.71 -0.99 -12.37
C PHE A 600 14.23 -0.14 -13.56
N ALA A 601 14.30 1.18 -13.44
CA ALA A 601 13.86 2.09 -14.49
C ALA A 601 14.80 2.09 -15.70
N MET A 602 16.13 2.20 -15.50
CA MET A 602 17.09 2.25 -16.60
C MET A 602 17.10 0.99 -17.48
N GLU A 603 16.78 -0.17 -16.94
CA GLU A 603 16.69 -1.43 -17.70
C GLU A 603 15.34 -1.64 -18.42
N LEU A 604 14.31 -0.86 -18.10
CA LEU A 604 12.96 -0.97 -18.66
C LEU A 604 12.54 0.23 -19.53
N ASN A 605 13.20 1.38 -19.37
CA ASN A 605 12.87 2.59 -20.12
C ASN A 605 13.17 2.42 -21.62
N GLU A 606 12.35 3.05 -22.47
CA GLU A 606 12.40 2.99 -23.93
C GLU A 606 12.25 1.57 -24.54
N LEU A 607 11.83 0.57 -23.74
CA LEU A 607 11.56 -0.81 -24.18
C LEU A 607 10.29 -0.87 -25.03
N ASP A 608 10.40 -1.45 -26.24
CA ASP A 608 9.29 -1.56 -27.19
C ASP A 608 8.21 -2.57 -26.73
N PHE A 609 6.93 -2.24 -26.97
CA PHE A 609 5.79 -3.14 -26.73
C PHE A 609 4.86 -3.25 -27.94
N GLU A 610 4.14 -4.35 -28.06
CA GLU A 610 2.98 -4.48 -28.95
C GLU A 610 1.67 -4.60 -28.16
N TYR A 611 0.56 -4.14 -28.74
CA TYR A 611 -0.76 -4.43 -28.16
C TYR A 611 -1.02 -5.93 -28.25
N GLY A 612 -1.22 -6.57 -27.11
CA GLY A 612 -1.17 -8.04 -26.98
C GLY A 612 -0.03 -8.57 -26.10
N ASP A 613 1.05 -7.80 -25.92
CA ASP A 613 2.11 -8.14 -24.98
C ASP A 613 1.57 -8.16 -23.54
N VAL A 614 2.21 -8.96 -22.66
CA VAL A 614 1.77 -9.17 -21.28
C VAL A 614 2.89 -8.83 -20.30
N ILE A 615 2.59 -7.95 -19.34
CA ILE A 615 3.47 -7.65 -18.22
C ILE A 615 3.08 -8.47 -17.00
N LYS A 616 4.04 -9.22 -16.43
CA LYS A 616 3.96 -9.73 -15.06
C LYS A 616 4.62 -8.72 -14.12
N VAL A 617 3.87 -8.26 -13.12
CA VAL A 617 4.36 -7.35 -12.08
C VAL A 617 4.39 -8.06 -10.73
N PHE A 618 5.48 -7.89 -9.99
CA PHE A 618 5.66 -8.31 -8.62
C PHE A 618 5.76 -7.09 -7.69
N HIS A 619 5.14 -7.16 -6.50
CA HIS A 619 5.32 -6.19 -5.43
C HIS A 619 5.21 -6.88 -4.06
N ALA A 620 6.20 -6.71 -3.19
CA ALA A 620 6.29 -7.37 -1.89
C ALA A 620 5.19 -6.92 -0.91
N GLU A 621 4.81 -5.64 -0.97
CA GLU A 621 3.63 -5.05 -0.31
C GLU A 621 2.52 -4.76 -1.34
N PRO A 622 1.59 -5.70 -1.63
CA PRO A 622 0.74 -5.65 -2.82
C PRO A 622 -0.19 -4.43 -2.96
N SER A 623 -0.51 -3.77 -1.85
CA SER A 623 -1.35 -2.57 -1.77
C SER A 623 -0.64 -1.28 -2.18
N ARG A 624 0.70 -1.30 -2.28
CA ARG A 624 1.57 -0.19 -2.70
C ARG A 624 1.87 -0.18 -4.20
N LEU A 625 1.40 -1.20 -4.92
CA LEU A 625 1.29 -1.14 -6.37
C LEU A 625 -0.03 -0.46 -6.76
N LYS A 626 0.03 0.67 -7.47
CA LYS A 626 -1.14 1.30 -8.11
C LYS A 626 -1.07 1.12 -9.62
N TRP A 627 -2.20 1.21 -10.30
CA TRP A 627 -2.23 1.40 -11.74
C TRP A 627 -3.41 2.29 -12.13
N PHE A 628 -3.20 3.07 -13.18
CA PHE A 628 -4.10 4.10 -13.67
C PHE A 628 -4.52 3.75 -15.09
N LYS A 629 -5.74 4.16 -15.44
CA LYS A 629 -6.29 4.07 -16.79
C LYS A 629 -6.86 5.43 -17.16
N ASN A 630 -6.32 6.09 -18.18
CA ASN A 630 -6.66 7.48 -18.56
C ASN A 630 -6.64 8.42 -17.34
N ASN A 631 -5.57 8.32 -16.53
CA ASN A 631 -5.34 9.07 -15.28
C ASN A 631 -6.30 8.75 -14.10
N GLU A 632 -7.27 7.85 -14.25
CA GLU A 632 -8.11 7.39 -13.15
C GLU A 632 -7.51 6.15 -12.46
N LEU A 633 -7.46 6.16 -11.11
CA LEU A 633 -6.98 5.03 -10.33
C LEU A 633 -7.95 3.85 -10.42
N VAL A 634 -7.47 2.70 -10.88
CA VAL A 634 -8.31 1.50 -11.06
C VAL A 634 -8.61 0.82 -9.71
N ASP A 635 -9.87 0.43 -9.47
CA ASP A 635 -10.23 -0.37 -8.29
C ASP A 635 -9.56 -1.75 -8.35
N GLN A 636 -8.80 -2.06 -7.30
CA GLN A 636 -7.98 -3.25 -7.20
C GLN A 636 -8.74 -4.47 -6.65
N GLY A 637 -9.96 -4.26 -6.11
CA GLY A 637 -10.87 -5.31 -5.65
C GLY A 637 -10.18 -6.47 -4.91
N LYS A 638 -10.43 -7.70 -5.38
CA LYS A 638 -9.87 -8.93 -4.78
C LYS A 638 -8.39 -9.18 -5.10
N VAL A 639 -7.80 -8.50 -6.09
CA VAL A 639 -6.37 -8.69 -6.45
C VAL A 639 -5.43 -7.76 -5.70
N LYS A 640 -5.95 -6.80 -4.92
CA LYS A 640 -5.16 -5.90 -4.05
C LYS A 640 -4.08 -6.63 -3.24
N ASN A 641 -4.37 -7.86 -2.76
CA ASN A 641 -3.46 -8.65 -1.93
C ASN A 641 -2.59 -9.66 -2.71
N LYS A 642 -2.70 -9.77 -4.03
CA LYS A 642 -1.82 -10.64 -4.85
C LYS A 642 -0.46 -9.95 -5.06
N LYS A 643 0.63 -10.58 -4.59
CA LYS A 643 2.03 -10.14 -4.85
C LYS A 643 2.35 -10.09 -6.34
N GLU A 644 1.87 -11.07 -7.10
CA GLU A 644 2.02 -11.11 -8.56
C GLU A 644 0.71 -10.76 -9.27
N LYS A 645 0.80 -9.95 -10.33
CA LYS A 645 -0.32 -9.58 -11.21
C LYS A 645 0.11 -9.66 -12.68
N LEU A 646 -0.78 -10.06 -13.57
CA LEU A 646 -0.57 -10.05 -15.02
C LEU A 646 -1.41 -8.93 -15.64
N PHE A 647 -0.84 -8.16 -16.56
CA PHE A 647 -1.51 -7.10 -17.31
C PHE A 647 -1.25 -7.30 -18.80
N GLN A 648 -2.29 -7.41 -19.63
CA GLN A 648 -2.17 -7.28 -21.08
C GLN A 648 -2.08 -5.79 -21.43
N ILE A 649 -1.17 -5.43 -22.33
CA ILE A 649 -1.08 -4.08 -22.88
C ILE A 649 -2.10 -3.93 -24.01
N THR A 650 -2.96 -2.92 -23.91
CA THR A 650 -4.06 -2.66 -24.85
C THR A 650 -4.03 -1.21 -25.34
N GLU A 651 -4.90 -0.87 -26.29
CA GLU A 651 -5.13 0.52 -26.72
C GLU A 651 -5.77 1.38 -25.62
N GLN A 652 -6.25 0.76 -24.54
CA GLN A 652 -6.91 1.36 -23.39
C GLN A 652 -6.11 1.11 -22.09
N GLY A 653 -4.79 1.06 -22.21
CA GLY A 653 -3.87 0.90 -21.08
C GLY A 653 -3.64 -0.55 -20.63
N PHE A 654 -3.33 -0.69 -19.34
CA PHE A 654 -3.04 -1.98 -18.70
C PHE A 654 -4.33 -2.71 -18.26
N GLU A 655 -4.61 -3.88 -18.87
CA GLU A 655 -5.78 -4.71 -18.53
C GLU A 655 -5.39 -5.99 -17.78
N LEU A 656 -5.94 -6.16 -16.58
CA LEU A 656 -5.62 -7.26 -15.67
C LEU A 656 -6.05 -8.64 -16.22
N LYS A 657 -5.18 -9.66 -16.10
CA LYS A 657 -5.38 -11.05 -16.52
C LYS A 657 -5.20 -12.06 -15.39
N ASP A 658 -5.93 -13.18 -15.47
CA ASP A 658 -5.76 -14.32 -14.54
C ASP A 658 -4.86 -15.45 -15.08
N SER A 659 -4.70 -15.62 -16.41
CA SER A 659 -3.80 -16.64 -17.01
C SER A 659 -3.45 -16.31 -18.47
N LEU A 660 -2.37 -16.90 -18.99
CA LEU A 660 -1.91 -16.72 -20.38
C LEU A 660 -2.53 -17.68 -21.41
N GLN A 661 -2.88 -18.91 -21.04
CA GLN A 661 -3.44 -19.91 -21.98
C GLN A 661 -4.97 -19.83 -22.16
N GLU A 662 -5.41 -19.84 -23.43
CA GLU A 662 -6.82 -20.00 -23.83
C GLU A 662 -7.11 -21.48 -24.13
N VAL A 663 -8.15 -22.04 -23.50
CA VAL A 663 -8.52 -23.45 -23.63
C VAL A 663 -10.02 -23.55 -23.89
N THR A 664 -10.37 -24.10 -25.05
CA THR A 664 -11.76 -24.32 -25.48
C THR A 664 -12.08 -25.82 -25.40
N ALA A 665 -13.11 -26.18 -24.62
CA ALA A 665 -13.58 -27.55 -24.50
C ALA A 665 -14.30 -28.02 -25.77
N LYS A 666 -14.05 -29.26 -26.20
CA LYS A 666 -14.72 -29.88 -27.35
C LYS A 666 -15.42 -31.17 -26.93
N LEU A 667 -16.73 -31.25 -27.19
CA LEU A 667 -17.54 -32.45 -26.92
C LEU A 667 -17.10 -33.60 -27.82
N GLN A 668 -16.91 -34.78 -27.24
CA GLN A 668 -16.61 -36.02 -27.95
C GLN A 668 -17.67 -37.10 -27.66
N LYS A 669 -17.90 -38.00 -28.63
CA LYS A 669 -18.87 -39.11 -28.51
C LYS A 669 -18.24 -40.43 -28.94
N VAL A 670 -18.40 -41.49 -28.14
CA VAL A 670 -17.77 -42.80 -28.38
C VAL A 670 -18.73 -43.96 -28.06
N VAL A 671 -18.73 -45.02 -28.86
CA VAL A 671 -19.67 -46.15 -28.64
C VAL A 671 -19.23 -47.02 -27.46
N VAL A 672 -20.19 -47.55 -26.72
CA VAL A 672 -19.95 -48.45 -25.59
C VAL A 672 -19.08 -49.65 -25.97
N GLY A 673 -18.05 -49.92 -25.15
CA GLY A 673 -17.08 -50.99 -25.42
C GLY A 673 -16.03 -50.65 -26.48
N MET A 674 -15.96 -49.39 -26.94
CA MET A 674 -14.83 -48.91 -27.74
C MET A 674 -13.51 -49.00 -26.96
N ASP A 675 -12.44 -49.34 -27.65
CA ASP A 675 -11.09 -49.43 -27.09
C ASP A 675 -10.59 -48.05 -26.60
N VAL A 676 -10.30 -47.94 -25.31
CA VAL A 676 -9.87 -46.68 -24.64
C VAL A 676 -8.51 -46.21 -25.16
N ASP A 677 -7.63 -47.12 -25.56
CA ASP A 677 -6.27 -46.79 -25.99
C ASP A 677 -6.21 -46.16 -27.39
N LYS A 678 -7.37 -46.01 -28.06
CA LYS A 678 -7.53 -45.31 -29.34
C LYS A 678 -8.01 -43.86 -29.20
N LEU A 679 -8.17 -43.34 -27.98
CA LEU A 679 -8.67 -41.98 -27.73
C LEU A 679 -7.50 -40.99 -27.54
N ASP A 680 -7.41 -39.97 -28.39
CA ASP A 680 -6.39 -38.91 -28.27
C ASP A 680 -6.93 -37.72 -27.45
N PRO A 681 -6.31 -37.36 -26.29
CA PRO A 681 -6.74 -36.21 -25.49
C PRO A 681 -6.69 -34.86 -26.24
N LYS A 682 -5.92 -34.74 -27.33
CA LYS A 682 -5.89 -33.54 -28.18
C LYS A 682 -7.20 -33.30 -28.93
N GLU A 683 -8.05 -34.31 -29.11
CA GLU A 683 -9.34 -34.12 -29.75
C GLU A 683 -10.39 -33.50 -28.81
N PHE A 684 -10.13 -33.45 -27.49
CA PHE A 684 -11.07 -33.01 -26.46
C PHE A 684 -10.93 -31.53 -26.09
N VAL A 685 -9.81 -30.89 -26.44
CA VAL A 685 -9.55 -29.46 -26.19
C VAL A 685 -8.86 -28.83 -27.39
N GLN A 686 -9.20 -27.57 -27.67
CA GLN A 686 -8.38 -26.70 -28.47
C GLN A 686 -7.63 -25.75 -27.52
N VAL A 687 -6.31 -25.86 -27.49
CA VAL A 687 -5.43 -24.99 -26.68
C VAL A 687 -4.74 -24.00 -27.61
N LYS A 688 -4.70 -22.75 -27.20
CA LYS A 688 -3.93 -21.68 -27.83
C LYS A 688 -2.93 -21.16 -26.80
N ASP A 689 -1.69 -20.94 -27.25
CA ASP A 689 -0.57 -20.43 -26.45
C ASP A 689 -0.24 -21.32 -25.21
N GLY A 690 -0.40 -22.63 -25.39
CA GLY A 690 -0.12 -23.70 -24.42
C GLY A 690 -0.21 -25.10 -25.03
N GLU A 691 0.05 -26.13 -24.23
CA GLU A 691 0.09 -27.53 -24.67
C GLU A 691 -0.85 -28.44 -23.86
N VAL A 692 -1.35 -29.50 -24.52
CA VAL A 692 -2.15 -30.57 -23.88
C VAL A 692 -1.20 -31.59 -23.25
N VAL A 693 -1.25 -31.71 -21.93
CA VAL A 693 -0.42 -32.67 -21.17
C VAL A 693 -0.99 -34.08 -21.29
N GLY A 694 -2.32 -34.20 -21.21
CA GLY A 694 -3.05 -35.45 -21.42
C GLY A 694 -4.32 -35.56 -20.59
N PHE A 695 -4.91 -36.75 -20.59
CA PHE A 695 -5.96 -37.11 -19.63
C PHE A 695 -5.35 -37.20 -18.22
N VAL A 696 -5.96 -36.54 -17.24
CA VAL A 696 -5.63 -36.72 -15.81
C VAL A 696 -6.01 -38.14 -15.36
N GLU A 697 -7.04 -38.73 -15.96
CA GLU A 697 -7.47 -40.12 -15.77
C GLU A 697 -8.07 -40.64 -17.09
N LYS A 698 -7.76 -41.89 -17.50
CA LYS A 698 -8.27 -42.48 -18.75
C LYS A 698 -9.81 -42.62 -18.71
N PRO A 699 -10.54 -42.26 -19.78
CA PRO A 699 -11.99 -42.37 -19.82
C PRO A 699 -12.51 -43.81 -19.80
N ASN A 700 -13.71 -44.02 -19.25
CA ASN A 700 -14.33 -45.34 -19.19
C ASN A 700 -15.39 -45.50 -20.29
N THR A 701 -15.02 -46.15 -21.39
CA THR A 701 -15.88 -46.46 -22.55
C THR A 701 -16.84 -47.63 -22.33
N SER A 702 -16.68 -48.41 -21.25
CA SER A 702 -17.62 -49.50 -20.91
C SER A 702 -18.85 -49.00 -20.14
N LYS A 703 -18.84 -47.74 -19.68
CA LYS A 703 -19.92 -47.12 -18.92
C LYS A 703 -20.60 -46.02 -19.76
N ILE A 704 -21.87 -46.24 -20.07
CA ILE A 704 -22.69 -45.36 -20.90
C ILE A 704 -23.14 -44.09 -20.16
N GLY A 705 -23.27 -43.00 -20.91
CA GLY A 705 -23.75 -41.69 -20.46
C GLY A 705 -22.74 -40.58 -20.69
N GLU A 706 -23.17 -39.34 -20.44
CA GLU A 706 -22.26 -38.21 -20.31
C GLU A 706 -21.34 -38.41 -19.10
N GLN A 707 -20.04 -38.25 -19.33
CA GLN A 707 -19.01 -38.18 -18.32
C GLN A 707 -18.13 -36.97 -18.59
N LYS A 708 -17.58 -36.38 -17.53
CA LYS A 708 -16.59 -35.30 -17.65
C LYS A 708 -15.20 -35.91 -17.55
N VAL A 709 -14.42 -35.78 -18.61
CA VAL A 709 -12.99 -36.13 -18.57
C VAL A 709 -12.21 -34.88 -18.22
N LYS A 710 -11.11 -35.05 -17.47
CA LYS A 710 -10.25 -33.94 -17.07
C LYS A 710 -9.01 -33.93 -17.95
N ILE A 711 -8.84 -32.86 -18.70
CA ILE A 711 -7.64 -32.62 -19.49
C ILE A 711 -6.77 -31.61 -18.73
N GLU A 712 -5.51 -31.95 -18.51
CA GLU A 712 -4.53 -31.00 -18.01
C GLU A 712 -3.84 -30.30 -19.20
N THR A 713 -3.78 -28.98 -19.14
CA THR A 713 -3.06 -28.13 -20.09
C THR A 713 -2.05 -27.26 -19.34
N LYS A 714 -0.92 -26.96 -19.95
CA LYS A 714 0.07 -26.02 -19.39
C LYS A 714 0.41 -24.92 -20.40
N ASP A 715 0.56 -23.70 -19.91
CA ASP A 715 1.12 -22.61 -20.73
C ASP A 715 2.65 -22.78 -20.86
N ALA A 716 3.28 -21.93 -21.67
CA ALA A 716 4.72 -21.92 -21.90
C ALA A 716 5.57 -21.71 -20.63
N PHE A 717 4.96 -21.28 -19.53
CA PHE A 717 5.60 -21.02 -18.23
C PHE A 717 5.37 -22.15 -17.21
N GLY A 718 4.64 -23.20 -17.59
CA GLY A 718 4.33 -24.34 -16.73
C GLY A 718 3.12 -24.14 -15.81
N ASN A 719 2.37 -23.04 -15.93
CA ASN A 719 1.15 -22.87 -15.15
C ASN A 719 0.10 -23.85 -15.65
N LYS A 720 -0.30 -24.80 -14.79
CA LYS A 720 -1.29 -25.84 -15.11
C LYS A 720 -2.72 -25.30 -15.00
N LYS A 721 -3.55 -25.64 -15.98
CA LYS A 721 -4.99 -25.37 -16.03
C LYS A 721 -5.70 -26.69 -16.30
N ILE A 722 -6.60 -27.08 -15.41
CA ILE A 722 -7.42 -28.28 -15.59
C ILE A 722 -8.73 -27.85 -16.23
N THR A 723 -9.04 -28.39 -17.39
CA THR A 723 -10.31 -28.14 -18.09
C THR A 723 -11.16 -29.40 -18.02
N GLU A 724 -12.35 -29.29 -17.42
CA GLU A 724 -13.37 -30.34 -17.51
C GLU A 724 -14.02 -30.27 -18.90
N VAL A 725 -13.95 -31.36 -19.65
CA VAL A 725 -14.53 -31.46 -20.99
C VAL A 725 -15.50 -32.63 -21.08
N PRO A 726 -16.62 -32.49 -21.82
CA PRO A 726 -17.63 -33.53 -21.88
C PRO A 726 -17.28 -34.64 -22.88
N LEU A 727 -17.49 -35.88 -22.45
CA LEU A 727 -17.43 -37.10 -23.25
C LEU A 727 -18.77 -37.84 -23.09
N GLU A 728 -19.45 -38.14 -24.18
CA GLU A 728 -20.67 -38.95 -24.17
C GLU A 728 -20.35 -40.37 -24.63
N VAL A 729 -20.45 -41.35 -23.74
CA VAL A 729 -20.39 -42.77 -24.15
C VAL A 729 -21.79 -43.20 -24.55
N ILE A 730 -21.95 -43.65 -25.78
CA ILE A 730 -23.24 -43.83 -26.46
C ILE A 730 -23.57 -45.31 -26.74
N TYR A 731 -24.86 -45.64 -26.79
CA TYR A 731 -25.36 -47.03 -26.94
C TYR A 731 -25.08 -47.66 -28.31
N GLY A 732 -24.90 -46.85 -29.37
CA GLY A 732 -24.76 -47.35 -30.74
C GLY A 732 -25.97 -48.19 -31.18
N ASP A 733 -25.71 -49.28 -31.90
CA ASP A 733 -26.69 -50.27 -32.32
C ASP A 733 -26.62 -51.50 -31.39
N SER A 734 -27.48 -51.54 -30.36
CA SER A 734 -27.32 -52.49 -29.25
C SER A 734 -28.62 -52.99 -28.59
N LEU A 735 -28.53 -54.17 -27.98
CA LEU A 735 -29.51 -54.76 -27.07
C LEU A 735 -28.99 -54.63 -25.64
N VAL A 736 -29.81 -54.11 -24.72
CA VAL A 736 -29.39 -53.76 -23.35
C VAL A 736 -30.20 -54.54 -22.32
N PHE A 737 -29.54 -55.45 -21.62
CA PHE A 737 -30.10 -56.35 -20.63
C PHE A 737 -29.93 -55.75 -19.23
N HIS A 738 -31.02 -55.51 -18.51
CA HIS A 738 -30.97 -54.98 -17.14
C HIS A 738 -31.49 -56.00 -16.12
N ALA A 739 -30.87 -56.03 -14.94
CA ALA A 739 -31.34 -56.83 -13.80
C ALA A 739 -32.45 -56.12 -13.02
N ASN A 740 -32.94 -56.75 -11.95
CA ASN A 740 -34.02 -56.19 -11.12
C ASN A 740 -33.71 -54.84 -10.46
N ASP A 741 -32.44 -54.57 -10.20
CA ASP A 741 -31.88 -53.28 -9.78
C ASP A 741 -31.87 -52.22 -10.89
N ASN A 742 -32.39 -52.55 -12.08
CA ASN A 742 -32.30 -51.78 -13.31
C ASN A 742 -30.86 -51.45 -13.74
N ALA A 743 -29.85 -52.13 -13.19
CA ALA A 743 -28.49 -52.01 -13.67
C ALA A 743 -28.31 -52.86 -14.92
N ILE A 744 -27.66 -52.27 -15.92
CA ILE A 744 -27.23 -52.97 -17.12
C ILE A 744 -26.30 -54.11 -16.69
N ARG A 745 -26.68 -55.36 -16.97
CA ARG A 745 -25.84 -56.54 -16.78
C ARG A 745 -25.03 -56.85 -18.03
N SER A 746 -25.57 -56.54 -19.21
CA SER A 746 -24.86 -56.66 -20.48
C SER A 746 -25.45 -55.70 -21.52
N VAL A 747 -24.57 -55.05 -22.28
CA VAL A 747 -24.92 -54.41 -23.55
C VAL A 747 -24.34 -55.26 -24.67
N VAL A 748 -25.19 -55.79 -25.55
CA VAL A 748 -24.79 -56.53 -26.75
C VAL A 748 -24.88 -55.58 -27.95
N THR A 749 -23.73 -55.11 -28.43
CA THR A 749 -23.58 -54.11 -29.50
C THR A 749 -23.14 -54.79 -30.79
N LEU A 750 -23.63 -54.33 -31.94
CA LEU A 750 -23.16 -54.74 -33.26
C LEU A 750 -21.85 -53.99 -33.59
N GLN A 751 -20.72 -54.71 -33.69
CA GLN A 751 -19.49 -54.15 -34.26
C GLN A 751 -19.55 -54.31 -35.79
N HIS A 752 -20.21 -53.35 -36.44
CA HIS A 752 -20.50 -53.37 -37.88
C HIS A 752 -19.26 -53.44 -38.77
N ASP A 753 -18.11 -52.95 -38.30
CA ASP A 753 -16.80 -53.01 -38.97
C ASP A 753 -16.22 -54.43 -39.03
N LYS A 754 -16.55 -55.28 -38.04
CA LYS A 754 -16.09 -56.68 -37.94
C LYS A 754 -17.17 -57.73 -38.17
N LYS A 755 -18.45 -57.32 -38.25
CA LYS A 755 -19.65 -58.17 -38.31
C LYS A 755 -19.78 -59.17 -37.14
N GLU A 756 -19.31 -58.76 -35.96
CA GLU A 756 -19.43 -59.51 -34.72
C GLU A 756 -20.31 -58.80 -33.70
N LEU A 757 -20.99 -59.57 -32.85
CA LEU A 757 -21.56 -59.07 -31.61
C LEU A 757 -20.42 -58.85 -30.60
N HIS A 758 -20.51 -57.77 -29.84
CA HIS A 758 -19.67 -57.52 -28.66
C HIS A 758 -20.56 -57.29 -27.44
N ALA A 759 -20.29 -57.99 -26.35
CA ALA A 759 -21.09 -57.95 -25.14
C ALA A 759 -20.28 -57.43 -23.95
N THR A 760 -20.78 -56.40 -23.25
CA THR A 760 -20.23 -56.00 -21.95
C THR A 760 -20.73 -56.93 -20.84
N PHE A 761 -20.00 -57.00 -19.72
CA PHE A 761 -20.43 -57.76 -18.53
C PHE A 761 -20.30 -56.96 -17.25
N THR A 762 -20.88 -57.50 -16.19
CA THR A 762 -20.66 -57.04 -14.81
C THR A 762 -20.26 -58.21 -13.94
N GLY A 763 -19.48 -57.96 -12.89
CA GLY A 763 -19.07 -58.99 -11.92
C GLY A 763 -20.19 -59.47 -10.98
N ASN A 764 -21.41 -58.93 -11.13
CA ASN A 764 -22.56 -59.24 -10.29
C ASN A 764 -23.43 -60.33 -10.93
N PRO A 765 -24.12 -61.17 -10.13
CA PRO A 765 -25.15 -62.08 -10.61
C PRO A 765 -26.19 -61.37 -11.48
N VAL A 766 -26.56 -62.01 -12.59
CA VAL A 766 -27.52 -61.52 -13.57
C VAL A 766 -28.86 -61.19 -12.89
N HIS A 767 -29.35 -62.03 -11.99
CA HIS A 767 -30.50 -61.76 -11.14
C HIS A 767 -30.55 -62.64 -9.86
N TYR A 768 -30.17 -62.07 -8.72
CA TYR A 768 -29.97 -62.76 -7.44
C TYR A 768 -31.17 -63.49 -6.82
N ARG A 769 -32.41 -63.37 -7.34
CA ARG A 769 -33.57 -64.16 -6.84
C ARG A 769 -34.04 -65.28 -7.75
N TYR A 770 -33.45 -65.43 -8.95
CA TYR A 770 -33.82 -66.51 -9.88
C TYR A 770 -32.75 -67.59 -9.70
N VAL A 771 -33.08 -68.62 -8.94
CA VAL A 771 -32.14 -69.68 -8.52
C VAL A 771 -32.33 -70.86 -9.44
N ASN A 772 -31.31 -71.19 -10.23
CA ASN A 772 -31.35 -72.22 -11.27
C ASN A 772 -32.44 -71.98 -12.34
N GLU A 773 -32.76 -70.71 -12.60
CA GLU A 773 -33.73 -70.28 -13.61
C GLU A 773 -33.07 -69.34 -14.62
N GLU A 774 -33.34 -69.56 -15.91
CA GLU A 774 -32.93 -68.68 -17.02
C GLU A 774 -33.54 -67.29 -16.83
N TYR A 775 -32.68 -66.26 -16.79
CA TYR A 775 -33.13 -64.88 -16.60
C TYR A 775 -33.01 -64.04 -17.87
N MET A 776 -31.97 -64.28 -18.68
CA MET A 776 -31.79 -63.62 -19.98
C MET A 776 -31.16 -64.57 -20.98
N GLY A 777 -31.48 -64.38 -22.25
CA GLY A 777 -30.90 -65.16 -23.33
C GLY A 777 -31.05 -64.50 -24.68
N ILE A 778 -30.08 -64.76 -25.55
CA ILE A 778 -30.16 -64.49 -26.98
C ILE A 778 -30.21 -65.82 -27.70
N THR A 779 -31.22 -65.98 -28.54
CA THR A 779 -31.25 -67.02 -29.58
C THR A 779 -31.18 -66.31 -30.93
N LEU A 780 -30.04 -66.42 -31.60
CA LEU A 780 -29.89 -65.95 -32.98
C LEU A 780 -30.51 -67.00 -33.90
N TYR A 781 -31.45 -66.59 -34.75
CA TYR A 781 -32.05 -67.37 -35.82
C TYR A 781 -31.57 -66.87 -37.18
N ASP A 782 -31.48 -67.76 -38.15
CA ASP A 782 -31.36 -67.38 -39.56
C ASP A 782 -32.65 -66.74 -40.09
N GLN A 783 -32.61 -66.24 -41.32
CA GLN A 783 -33.73 -65.56 -41.98
C GLN A 783 -34.97 -66.45 -42.19
N ASN A 784 -34.82 -67.78 -42.10
CA ASN A 784 -35.87 -68.77 -42.31
C ASN A 784 -36.52 -69.22 -40.99
N GLY A 785 -36.01 -68.76 -39.84
CA GLY A 785 -36.47 -69.16 -38.51
C GLY A 785 -35.77 -70.39 -37.92
N ASN A 786 -34.62 -70.82 -38.45
CA ASN A 786 -33.80 -71.88 -37.85
C ASN A 786 -32.79 -71.29 -36.84
N THR A 787 -32.55 -71.95 -35.71
CA THR A 787 -31.63 -71.45 -34.67
C THR A 787 -30.15 -71.62 -35.06
N LYS A 788 -29.38 -70.52 -35.10
CA LYS A 788 -27.92 -70.50 -35.26
C LYS A 788 -27.17 -70.80 -33.95
N LYS A 789 -27.45 -70.04 -32.88
CA LYS A 789 -26.84 -70.23 -31.56
C LYS A 789 -27.76 -69.65 -30.47
N ARG A 790 -27.89 -70.37 -29.36
CA ARG A 790 -28.56 -69.91 -28.14
C ARG A 790 -27.52 -69.74 -27.03
N VAL A 791 -27.46 -68.54 -26.45
CA VAL A 791 -26.65 -68.23 -25.26
C VAL A 791 -27.59 -67.64 -24.21
N THR A 792 -27.50 -68.16 -22.99
CA THR A 792 -28.39 -67.88 -21.88
C THR A 792 -27.57 -67.59 -20.63
N ALA A 793 -28.15 -66.86 -19.69
CA ALA A 793 -27.62 -66.72 -18.34
C ALA A 793 -28.70 -67.02 -17.30
N GLU A 794 -28.35 -67.86 -16.33
CA GLU A 794 -29.18 -68.07 -15.14
C GLU A 794 -29.05 -66.89 -14.17
N GLY A 795 -30.04 -66.70 -13.30
CA GLY A 795 -30.04 -65.57 -12.37
C GLY A 795 -28.84 -65.51 -11.40
N GLN A 796 -28.32 -66.64 -10.92
CA GLN A 796 -27.23 -66.62 -9.93
C GLN A 796 -25.82 -66.46 -10.52
N GLU A 797 -25.62 -66.70 -11.82
CA GLU A 797 -24.31 -66.51 -12.43
C GLU A 797 -24.11 -65.07 -12.92
N THR A 798 -22.84 -64.66 -13.05
CA THR A 798 -22.52 -63.33 -13.57
C THR A 798 -22.70 -63.29 -15.08
N SER A 799 -22.98 -62.11 -15.64
CA SER A 799 -23.09 -61.94 -17.09
C SER A 799 -21.77 -62.14 -17.85
N LYS A 800 -20.67 -62.42 -17.14
CA LYS A 800 -19.34 -62.64 -17.70
C LYS A 800 -19.33 -63.80 -18.71
N LYS A 801 -19.82 -64.99 -18.35
CA LYS A 801 -19.87 -66.14 -19.28
C LYS A 801 -20.77 -65.87 -20.49
N PHE A 802 -21.91 -65.21 -20.28
CA PHE A 802 -22.79 -64.79 -21.36
C PHE A 802 -22.07 -63.85 -22.31
N ALA A 803 -21.39 -62.83 -21.79
CA ALA A 803 -20.68 -61.86 -22.59
C ALA A 803 -19.46 -62.45 -23.31
N GLU A 804 -18.71 -63.35 -22.67
CA GLU A 804 -17.60 -64.09 -23.28
C GLU A 804 -18.06 -65.02 -24.41
N GLN A 805 -19.30 -65.55 -24.34
CA GLN A 805 -19.86 -66.43 -25.38
C GLN A 805 -20.64 -65.68 -26.48
N VAL A 806 -21.12 -64.47 -26.20
CA VAL A 806 -21.78 -63.58 -27.17
C VAL A 806 -20.76 -62.71 -27.92
N SER A 807 -19.69 -62.27 -27.26
CA SER A 807 -18.61 -61.52 -27.92
C SER A 807 -17.90 -62.40 -28.96
N GLY A 808 -17.75 -61.89 -30.18
CA GLY A 808 -17.23 -62.64 -31.32
C GLY A 808 -18.27 -63.51 -32.04
N MET A 809 -19.55 -63.49 -31.65
CA MET A 809 -20.60 -64.14 -32.44
C MET A 809 -20.82 -63.39 -33.76
N GLN A 810 -20.54 -64.08 -34.86
CA GLN A 810 -20.74 -63.57 -36.22
C GLN A 810 -22.24 -63.52 -36.58
N PHE A 811 -22.66 -62.48 -37.29
CA PHE A 811 -24.04 -62.29 -37.74
C PHE A 811 -24.12 -61.91 -39.23
N GLU A 812 -25.27 -62.14 -39.85
CA GLU A 812 -25.60 -61.64 -41.19
C GLU A 812 -26.85 -60.74 -41.15
N TYR A 813 -26.88 -59.71 -42.01
CA TYR A 813 -28.06 -58.85 -42.09
C TYR A 813 -29.26 -59.63 -42.66
N GLY A 814 -30.37 -59.59 -41.94
CA GLY A 814 -31.58 -60.37 -42.18
C GLY A 814 -31.84 -61.45 -41.13
N ASP A 815 -30.84 -61.85 -40.35
CA ASP A 815 -31.00 -62.78 -39.21
C ASP A 815 -32.00 -62.23 -38.18
N VAL A 816 -32.68 -63.11 -37.45
CA VAL A 816 -33.65 -62.74 -36.41
C VAL A 816 -33.10 -63.07 -35.02
N VAL A 817 -32.87 -62.06 -34.20
CA VAL A 817 -32.55 -62.23 -32.79
C VAL A 817 -33.83 -62.35 -31.99
N LYS A 818 -34.09 -63.53 -31.45
CA LYS A 818 -35.04 -63.69 -30.34
C LYS A 818 -34.29 -63.42 -29.05
N VAL A 819 -34.77 -62.44 -28.30
CA VAL A 819 -34.28 -62.13 -26.98
C VAL A 819 -35.28 -62.65 -25.96
N PHE A 820 -34.84 -63.61 -25.16
CA PHE A 820 -35.53 -64.00 -23.95
C PHE A 820 -35.07 -63.09 -22.80
N HIS A 821 -36.02 -62.59 -22.02
CA HIS A 821 -35.74 -61.89 -20.79
C HIS A 821 -36.89 -62.15 -19.81
N ALA A 822 -36.58 -62.72 -18.65
CA ALA A 822 -37.58 -63.13 -17.66
C ALA A 822 -38.39 -61.94 -17.12
N GLU A 823 -37.77 -60.76 -17.08
CA GLU A 823 -38.39 -59.44 -16.87
C GLU A 823 -38.23 -58.58 -18.15
N PRO A 824 -39.08 -58.73 -19.18
CA PRO A 824 -38.84 -58.19 -20.53
C PRO A 824 -38.87 -56.67 -20.65
N ASP A 825 -39.51 -55.97 -19.72
CA ASP A 825 -39.38 -54.53 -19.52
C ASP A 825 -37.94 -54.08 -19.28
N ARG A 826 -37.04 -55.00 -18.93
CA ARG A 826 -35.64 -54.71 -18.68
C ARG A 826 -34.74 -55.00 -19.87
N LEU A 827 -35.30 -55.44 -20.99
CA LEU A 827 -34.64 -55.35 -22.29
C LEU A 827 -34.97 -54.01 -22.94
N LYS A 828 -33.93 -53.27 -23.33
CA LYS A 828 -34.01 -52.13 -24.25
C LYS A 828 -33.23 -52.42 -25.52
N TRP A 829 -33.54 -51.73 -26.61
CA TRP A 829 -32.71 -51.75 -27.81
C TRP A 829 -32.57 -50.37 -28.42
N TYR A 830 -31.40 -50.13 -28.99
CA TYR A 830 -30.96 -48.86 -29.54
C TYR A 830 -30.54 -49.05 -30.99
N GLN A 831 -30.85 -48.06 -31.82
CA GLN A 831 -30.38 -47.96 -33.20
C GLN A 831 -29.73 -46.59 -33.36
N ASN A 832 -28.48 -46.54 -33.83
CA ASN A 832 -27.67 -45.32 -33.93
C ASN A 832 -27.75 -44.44 -32.66
N ASN A 833 -27.52 -45.05 -31.48
CA ASN A 833 -27.66 -44.47 -30.12
C ASN A 833 -29.06 -43.99 -29.70
N SER A 834 -30.04 -43.95 -30.60
CA SER A 834 -31.41 -43.59 -30.24
C SER A 834 -32.13 -44.81 -29.68
N LEU A 835 -32.86 -44.65 -28.56
CA LEU A 835 -33.68 -45.73 -28.00
C LEU A 835 -34.78 -46.08 -29.01
N ALA A 836 -34.59 -47.19 -29.71
CA ALA A 836 -35.54 -47.70 -30.70
C ALA A 836 -36.69 -48.46 -30.04
N GLY A 837 -36.52 -48.90 -28.79
CA GLY A 837 -37.62 -49.28 -27.91
C GLY A 837 -37.22 -50.13 -26.70
N GLN A 838 -38.22 -50.61 -25.98
CA GLN A 838 -38.10 -51.36 -24.73
C GLN A 838 -39.20 -52.42 -24.66
N GLY A 839 -38.92 -53.57 -24.04
CA GLY A 839 -39.92 -54.62 -23.86
C GLY A 839 -41.01 -54.24 -22.85
N LYS A 840 -42.04 -55.09 -22.70
CA LYS A 840 -43.22 -54.79 -21.88
C LYS A 840 -43.37 -55.78 -20.72
N ALA A 841 -43.38 -55.25 -19.50
CA ALA A 841 -43.27 -56.00 -18.25
C ALA A 841 -44.27 -57.14 -18.15
N LYS A 842 -43.77 -58.36 -17.93
CA LYS A 842 -44.57 -59.58 -17.69
C LYS A 842 -45.59 -59.95 -18.79
N VAL A 843 -45.56 -59.32 -19.98
CA VAL A 843 -46.47 -59.62 -21.11
C VAL A 843 -45.73 -60.34 -22.25
N GLU A 844 -44.54 -59.88 -22.63
CA GLU A 844 -43.78 -60.40 -23.77
C GLU A 844 -42.37 -60.85 -23.34
N LYS A 845 -42.23 -61.97 -22.61
CA LYS A 845 -40.91 -62.49 -22.15
C LYS A 845 -39.95 -62.85 -23.29
N GLU A 846 -40.48 -62.93 -24.51
CA GLU A 846 -39.76 -63.25 -25.73
C GLU A 846 -40.01 -62.15 -26.75
N LEU A 847 -38.96 -61.45 -27.14
CA LEU A 847 -38.99 -60.28 -28.01
C LEU A 847 -38.16 -60.61 -29.25
N PHE A 848 -38.70 -60.34 -30.43
CA PHE A 848 -38.06 -60.66 -31.72
C PHE A 848 -37.58 -59.37 -32.39
N PHE A 849 -36.36 -59.46 -32.96
CA PHE A 849 -35.67 -58.37 -33.64
C PHE A 849 -35.02 -58.86 -34.93
N LYS A 850 -35.08 -58.07 -36.01
CA LYS A 850 -34.30 -58.35 -37.22
C LYS A 850 -32.96 -57.60 -37.17
N VAL A 851 -31.86 -58.25 -37.50
CA VAL A 851 -30.53 -57.62 -37.61
C VAL A 851 -30.42 -56.96 -38.99
N THR A 852 -30.08 -55.67 -39.03
CA THR A 852 -29.99 -54.88 -40.27
C THR A 852 -28.76 -53.97 -40.26
N GLU A 853 -28.46 -53.35 -41.39
CA GLU A 853 -27.46 -52.27 -41.48
C GLU A 853 -27.76 -51.07 -40.57
N LYS A 854 -28.99 -50.99 -40.03
CA LYS A 854 -29.47 -49.96 -39.09
C LYS A 854 -29.66 -50.50 -37.67
N GLY A 855 -29.04 -51.62 -37.32
CA GLY A 855 -29.16 -52.26 -36.01
C GLY A 855 -30.36 -53.22 -35.88
N PHE A 856 -30.87 -53.37 -34.65
CA PHE A 856 -31.91 -54.34 -34.27
C PHE A 856 -33.35 -53.76 -34.36
N GLU A 857 -34.21 -54.34 -35.21
CA GLU A 857 -35.55 -53.79 -35.56
C GLU A 857 -36.72 -54.63 -34.96
N ARG A 858 -37.64 -54.02 -34.19
CA ARG A 858 -38.73 -54.65 -33.38
C ARG A 858 -40.05 -54.86 -34.14
N MET A 859 -40.94 -55.73 -33.61
CA MET A 859 -42.28 -56.08 -34.12
C MET A 859 -43.35 -56.00 -32.98
N GLU A 860 -44.49 -55.28 -33.11
CA GLU A 860 -45.49 -55.00 -32.01
C GLU A 860 -47.02 -55.21 -32.32
N THR A 861 -47.93 -54.25 -31.98
CA THR A 861 -49.44 -54.31 -31.92
C THR A 861 -50.13 -52.89 -31.96
N LEU A 862 -51.46 -52.76 -31.68
CA LEU A 862 -52.37 -51.69 -32.21
C LEU A 862 -53.50 -51.17 -31.25
N GLN A 863 -53.57 -49.87 -30.84
CA GLN A 863 -54.82 -49.08 -30.48
C GLN A 863 -54.54 -47.60 -30.04
N GLU A 864 -55.57 -46.77 -29.70
CA GLU A 864 -55.51 -45.29 -29.46
C GLU A 864 -56.06 -44.73 -28.09
N VAL A 865 -55.47 -43.63 -27.53
CA VAL A 865 -55.79 -42.96 -26.20
C VAL A 865 -55.28 -41.48 -26.11
N LYS A 866 -55.79 -40.59 -25.21
CA LYS A 866 -55.39 -39.15 -24.98
C LYS A 866 -55.18 -38.74 -23.48
N ALA A 867 -54.45 -37.64 -23.18
CA ALA A 867 -53.93 -37.21 -21.84
C ALA A 867 -54.22 -35.73 -21.39
N VAL A 868 -54.17 -35.42 -20.07
CA VAL A 868 -54.51 -34.11 -19.42
C VAL A 868 -53.59 -33.69 -18.22
N PRO A 869 -52.76 -32.61 -18.29
CA PRO A 869 -51.76 -32.20 -17.26
C PRO A 869 -52.25 -31.64 -15.89
N GLN A 870 -51.39 -31.63 -14.85
CA GLN A 870 -51.66 -31.11 -13.46
C GLN A 870 -50.44 -30.44 -12.75
N LYS A 871 -50.61 -29.75 -11.59
CA LYS A 871 -49.53 -29.13 -10.75
C LYS A 871 -49.75 -29.30 -9.21
N VAL A 872 -48.69 -29.49 -8.41
CA VAL A 872 -48.67 -29.60 -6.92
C VAL A 872 -47.38 -29.02 -6.28
N VAL A 873 -47.28 -28.96 -4.94
CA VAL A 873 -46.11 -28.48 -4.17
C VAL A 873 -45.31 -29.66 -3.59
N ILE A 874 -44.00 -29.49 -3.39
CA ILE A 874 -43.12 -30.53 -2.86
C ILE A 874 -43.54 -31.00 -1.46
N GLY A 875 -43.54 -32.31 -1.23
CA GLY A 875 -43.96 -32.92 0.03
C GLY A 875 -45.48 -33.03 0.22
N THR A 876 -46.30 -32.63 -0.79
CA THR A 876 -47.75 -32.84 -0.76
C THR A 876 -48.08 -34.33 -0.58
N ASP A 877 -49.01 -34.67 0.31
CA ASP A 877 -49.44 -36.06 0.52
C ASP A 877 -50.03 -36.68 -0.76
N VAL A 878 -49.37 -37.72 -1.26
CA VAL A 878 -49.70 -38.41 -2.51
C VAL A 878 -51.08 -39.10 -2.47
N GLU A 879 -51.55 -39.48 -1.29
CA GLU A 879 -52.84 -40.17 -1.13
C GLU A 879 -54.05 -39.29 -1.49
N LYS A 880 -53.84 -37.97 -1.64
CA LYS A 880 -54.88 -37.00 -2.01
C LYS A 880 -55.02 -36.77 -3.53
N ILE A 881 -54.24 -37.44 -4.39
CA ILE A 881 -54.20 -37.20 -5.84
C ILE A 881 -54.96 -38.29 -6.63
N ASN A 882 -55.88 -37.90 -7.54
CA ASN A 882 -56.82 -38.81 -8.21
C ASN A 882 -56.53 -39.01 -9.72
N ALA A 883 -56.36 -40.28 -10.12
CA ALA A 883 -56.01 -40.70 -11.49
C ALA A 883 -57.02 -40.32 -12.59
N LYS A 884 -58.30 -40.14 -12.26
CA LYS A 884 -59.33 -39.86 -13.28
C LYS A 884 -59.20 -38.49 -13.92
N ASN A 885 -58.47 -37.56 -13.27
CA ASN A 885 -58.30 -36.19 -13.74
C ASN A 885 -57.21 -36.05 -14.83
N PHE A 886 -56.68 -37.17 -15.34
CA PHE A 886 -55.44 -37.21 -16.13
C PHE A 886 -55.58 -37.81 -17.56
N VAL A 887 -56.65 -38.52 -17.95
CA VAL A 887 -56.77 -39.17 -19.29
C VAL A 887 -58.19 -39.26 -19.85
N GLU A 888 -58.30 -39.49 -21.17
CA GLU A 888 -59.53 -39.68 -21.95
C GLU A 888 -59.32 -40.81 -23.01
N VAL A 889 -60.26 -41.77 -23.14
CA VAL A 889 -60.05 -43.05 -23.88
C VAL A 889 -61.18 -43.34 -24.87
N LYS A 890 -60.86 -43.99 -26.00
CA LYS A 890 -61.82 -44.52 -26.98
C LYS A 890 -61.53 -45.99 -27.26
N ASP A 891 -62.57 -46.82 -27.39
CA ASP A 891 -62.51 -48.28 -27.57
C ASP A 891 -61.69 -49.06 -26.49
N GLY A 892 -61.63 -48.52 -25.26
CA GLY A 892 -60.96 -49.12 -24.10
C GLY A 892 -61.43 -48.53 -22.74
N GLU A 893 -60.84 -48.98 -21.63
CA GLU A 893 -61.25 -48.65 -20.24
C GLU A 893 -60.09 -48.05 -19.42
N VAL A 894 -60.34 -47.09 -18.51
CA VAL A 894 -59.31 -46.51 -17.60
C VAL A 894 -59.28 -47.25 -16.25
N VAL A 895 -58.12 -47.76 -15.86
CA VAL A 895 -57.93 -48.59 -14.66
C VAL A 895 -57.50 -47.78 -13.44
N GLY A 896 -56.57 -46.83 -13.61
CA GLY A 896 -56.00 -46.02 -12.52
C GLY A 896 -54.53 -45.65 -12.77
N PHE A 897 -53.88 -45.02 -11.79
CA PHE A 897 -52.43 -44.81 -11.84
C PHE A 897 -51.69 -46.15 -11.76
N VAL A 898 -50.72 -46.36 -12.64
CA VAL A 898 -49.76 -47.48 -12.59
C VAL A 898 -48.86 -47.35 -11.36
N GLU A 899 -48.47 -46.12 -11.03
CA GLU A 899 -47.65 -45.77 -9.89
C GLU A 899 -48.11 -44.40 -9.36
N LYS A 900 -48.14 -44.23 -8.04
CA LYS A 900 -48.59 -42.96 -7.43
C LYS A 900 -47.55 -41.85 -7.68
N PRO A 901 -47.97 -40.61 -7.94
CA PRO A 901 -47.05 -39.50 -8.26
C PRO A 901 -46.00 -39.24 -7.18
N ASN A 902 -44.76 -38.95 -7.57
CA ASN A 902 -43.70 -38.62 -6.61
C ASN A 902 -43.71 -37.12 -6.29
N THR A 903 -44.40 -36.73 -5.22
CA THR A 903 -44.47 -35.35 -4.73
C THR A 903 -43.21 -34.89 -3.98
N THR A 904 -42.24 -35.76 -3.70
CA THR A 904 -40.98 -35.40 -3.01
C THR A 904 -39.87 -34.93 -3.96
N LYS A 905 -40.11 -34.96 -5.28
CA LYS A 905 -39.15 -34.51 -6.29
C LYS A 905 -39.77 -33.37 -7.12
N ILE A 906 -39.07 -32.23 -7.16
CA ILE A 906 -39.46 -31.05 -7.94
C ILE A 906 -39.23 -31.23 -9.44
N GLY A 907 -40.03 -30.49 -10.22
CA GLY A 907 -39.99 -30.43 -11.67
C GLY A 907 -41.21 -31.07 -12.32
N GLU A 908 -41.23 -31.03 -13.65
CA GLU A 908 -42.21 -31.77 -14.44
C GLU A 908 -41.87 -33.27 -14.41
N GLN A 909 -42.86 -34.09 -14.06
CA GLN A 909 -42.81 -35.54 -14.13
C GLN A 909 -43.99 -36.06 -14.97
N LYS A 910 -43.90 -37.28 -15.46
CA LYS A 910 -45.00 -37.93 -16.18
C LYS A 910 -45.59 -39.05 -15.33
N VAL A 911 -46.84 -38.89 -14.90
CA VAL A 911 -47.60 -39.94 -14.23
C VAL A 911 -48.21 -40.89 -15.26
N LYS A 912 -48.28 -42.18 -14.92
CA LYS A 912 -48.71 -43.24 -15.84
C LYS A 912 -50.11 -43.70 -15.46
N VAL A 913 -51.04 -43.67 -16.41
CA VAL A 913 -52.43 -44.13 -16.23
C VAL A 913 -52.70 -45.30 -17.18
N GLU A 914 -53.23 -46.42 -16.67
CA GLU A 914 -53.38 -47.68 -17.42
C GLU A 914 -54.76 -47.85 -18.10
N THR A 915 -54.76 -48.41 -19.31
CA THR A 915 -55.91 -48.83 -20.14
C THR A 915 -55.63 -50.18 -20.86
N LYS A 916 -56.54 -50.77 -21.67
CA LYS A 916 -56.37 -52.14 -22.25
C LYS A 916 -57.12 -52.45 -23.58
N ASP A 917 -56.66 -53.47 -24.34
CA ASP A 917 -57.09 -53.90 -25.71
C ASP A 917 -57.67 -55.34 -25.81
N ARG A 918 -58.07 -55.76 -27.04
CA ARG A 918 -58.75 -57.03 -27.36
C ARG A 918 -57.90 -58.31 -27.51
N PHE A 919 -56.58 -58.24 -27.71
CA PHE A 919 -55.70 -59.42 -27.56
C PHE A 919 -55.23 -59.58 -26.10
N GLY A 920 -55.68 -58.69 -25.21
CA GLY A 920 -55.29 -58.62 -23.80
C GLY A 920 -54.17 -57.60 -23.54
N ASN A 921 -53.72 -56.86 -24.56
CA ASN A 921 -52.59 -55.95 -24.41
C ASN A 921 -53.03 -54.69 -23.66
N LYS A 922 -52.37 -54.41 -22.54
CA LYS A 922 -52.58 -53.16 -21.82
C LYS A 922 -51.87 -52.00 -22.52
N LYS A 923 -52.46 -50.80 -22.46
CA LYS A 923 -51.88 -49.56 -22.98
C LYS A 923 -51.79 -48.54 -21.85
N VAL A 924 -50.58 -48.09 -21.54
CA VAL A 924 -50.34 -47.06 -20.52
C VAL A 924 -50.18 -45.70 -21.20
N THR A 925 -50.82 -44.67 -20.66
CA THR A 925 -50.75 -43.29 -21.14
C THR A 925 -50.00 -42.43 -20.12
N GLU A 926 -48.97 -41.73 -20.59
CA GLU A 926 -48.19 -40.79 -19.78
C GLU A 926 -48.81 -39.39 -19.79
N VAL A 927 -48.84 -38.75 -18.62
CA VAL A 927 -49.54 -37.49 -18.39
C VAL A 927 -48.66 -36.55 -17.53
N PRO A 928 -48.45 -35.27 -17.90
CA PRO A 928 -47.59 -34.38 -17.13
C PRO A 928 -48.18 -33.98 -15.76
N LEU A 929 -47.32 -33.90 -14.75
CA LEU A 929 -47.55 -33.36 -13.42
C LEU A 929 -46.35 -32.50 -13.02
N THR A 930 -46.56 -31.27 -12.56
CA THR A 930 -45.47 -30.37 -12.13
C THR A 930 -45.41 -30.26 -10.61
N VAL A 931 -44.26 -30.53 -9.99
CA VAL A 931 -44.02 -30.35 -8.53
C VAL A 931 -43.13 -29.12 -8.31
N THR A 932 -43.46 -28.28 -7.32
CA THR A 932 -42.84 -26.96 -7.11
C THR A 932 -42.38 -26.67 -5.68
N TYR A 933 -41.54 -25.64 -5.47
CA TYR A 933 -40.82 -25.38 -4.21
C TYR A 933 -41.69 -24.93 -3.04
N GLY A 934 -42.83 -24.28 -3.30
CA GLY A 934 -43.68 -23.69 -2.27
C GLY A 934 -42.93 -22.68 -1.40
N ASP A 935 -43.21 -22.74 -0.10
CA ASP A 935 -42.57 -21.96 0.95
C ASP A 935 -41.59 -22.87 1.71
N SER A 936 -40.29 -22.80 1.40
CA SER A 936 -39.31 -23.81 1.82
C SER A 936 -37.90 -23.31 2.13
N LEU A 937 -37.17 -24.06 2.96
CA LEU A 937 -35.73 -23.92 3.23
C LEU A 937 -34.98 -25.08 2.53
N LEU A 938 -33.95 -24.77 1.75
CA LEU A 938 -33.15 -25.73 0.99
C LEU A 938 -31.75 -25.83 1.61
N VAL A 939 -31.35 -27.04 1.98
CA VAL A 939 -30.11 -27.36 2.70
C VAL A 939 -29.13 -28.04 1.74
N TYR A 940 -28.04 -27.37 1.38
CA TYR A 940 -27.04 -27.91 0.46
C TYR A 940 -25.77 -28.42 1.18
N GLY A 941 -25.29 -29.56 0.72
CA GLY A 941 -24.04 -30.18 1.17
C GLY A 941 -22.84 -29.57 0.49
N LEU A 942 -22.14 -30.34 -0.35
CA LEU A 942 -20.85 -29.96 -0.94
C LEU A 942 -20.95 -28.89 -2.05
N SER A 943 -22.09 -28.80 -2.75
CA SER A 943 -22.28 -27.89 -3.88
C SER A 943 -23.75 -27.51 -4.10
N TYR A 944 -24.00 -26.57 -5.01
CA TYR A 944 -25.35 -26.18 -5.43
C TYR A 944 -25.94 -27.08 -6.56
N ARG A 945 -25.29 -28.19 -6.89
CA ARG A 945 -25.75 -29.12 -7.95
C ARG A 945 -26.91 -29.99 -7.43
N ASP A 946 -27.78 -30.47 -8.32
CA ASP A 946 -29.00 -31.22 -7.98
C ASP A 946 -28.79 -32.49 -7.13
N GLY A 947 -27.57 -33.04 -7.07
CA GLY A 947 -27.21 -34.18 -6.22
C GLY A 947 -26.75 -33.82 -4.79
N ASP A 948 -26.51 -32.53 -4.51
CA ASP A 948 -26.04 -32.01 -3.22
C ASP A 948 -27.09 -31.22 -2.45
N LEU A 949 -28.30 -31.05 -2.98
CA LEU A 949 -29.46 -30.64 -2.19
C LEU A 949 -29.83 -31.80 -1.25
N LYS A 950 -29.53 -31.66 0.06
CA LYS A 950 -29.63 -32.74 1.04
C LYS A 950 -31.00 -32.79 1.71
N SER A 951 -31.67 -31.65 1.86
CA SER A 951 -33.05 -31.60 2.36
C SER A 951 -33.76 -30.32 1.91
N ILE A 952 -35.07 -30.41 1.72
CA ILE A 952 -35.97 -29.29 1.49
C ILE A 952 -37.04 -29.35 2.58
N VAL A 953 -37.04 -28.37 3.50
CA VAL A 953 -38.04 -28.23 4.56
C VAL A 953 -39.14 -27.29 4.09
N THR A 954 -40.38 -27.76 3.95
CA THR A 954 -41.50 -27.04 3.29
C THR A 954 -42.67 -26.84 4.24
N LEU A 955 -43.31 -25.68 4.16
CA LEU A 955 -44.53 -25.33 4.90
C LEU A 955 -45.77 -25.68 4.08
N HIS A 956 -46.59 -26.61 4.58
CA HIS A 956 -47.89 -26.92 4.00
C HIS A 956 -48.97 -26.06 4.67
N HIS A 957 -49.25 -24.91 4.08
CA HIS A 957 -50.18 -23.92 4.64
C HIS A 957 -51.63 -24.42 4.80
N ASP A 958 -52.06 -25.39 3.98
CA ASP A 958 -53.39 -26.02 4.05
C ASP A 958 -53.58 -26.92 5.29
N THR A 959 -52.49 -27.54 5.75
CA THR A 959 -52.47 -28.51 6.86
C THR A 959 -51.74 -28.00 8.11
N LYS A 960 -51.06 -26.85 8.01
CA LYS A 960 -50.17 -26.25 9.03
C LYS A 960 -49.11 -27.22 9.55
N LYS A 961 -48.51 -27.98 8.65
CA LYS A 961 -47.45 -28.95 8.93
C LYS A 961 -46.19 -28.70 8.11
N LEU A 962 -45.05 -29.01 8.71
CA LEU A 962 -43.77 -29.11 8.03
C LEU A 962 -43.66 -30.46 7.32
N SER A 963 -43.07 -30.47 6.14
CA SER A 963 -42.47 -31.66 5.53
C SER A 963 -40.98 -31.44 5.31
N ALA A 964 -40.19 -32.50 5.31
CA ALA A 964 -38.78 -32.47 4.92
C ALA A 964 -38.49 -33.60 3.95
N THR A 965 -37.73 -33.33 2.88
CA THR A 965 -37.16 -34.38 2.02
C THR A 965 -35.84 -34.87 2.58
N ASP A 966 -35.51 -36.14 2.34
CA ASP A 966 -34.21 -36.73 2.67
C ASP A 966 -33.40 -37.12 1.44
N THR A 967 -32.10 -37.31 1.68
CA THR A 967 -31.22 -38.10 0.82
C THR A 967 -30.48 -39.13 1.65
N LYS A 968 -30.09 -40.23 1.00
CA LYS A 968 -29.20 -41.25 1.58
C LYS A 968 -27.74 -40.83 1.60
N ASN A 969 -27.39 -39.83 0.79
CA ASN A 969 -26.04 -39.28 0.72
C ASN A 969 -25.69 -38.55 2.01
N LEU A 970 -24.40 -38.55 2.36
CA LEU A 970 -23.88 -37.79 3.49
C LEU A 970 -24.17 -36.29 3.27
N ILE A 971 -24.41 -35.57 4.37
CA ILE A 971 -24.71 -34.15 4.32
C ILE A 971 -23.47 -33.35 3.93
N HIS A 972 -22.28 -33.66 4.47
CA HIS A 972 -21.02 -33.05 4.06
C HIS A 972 -19.75 -33.81 4.51
N ASP A 973 -19.19 -34.58 3.58
CA ASP A 973 -18.11 -35.56 3.77
C ASP A 973 -16.85 -35.01 4.46
N TYR A 974 -16.44 -33.77 4.14
CA TYR A 974 -15.22 -33.17 4.71
C TYR A 974 -15.34 -32.71 6.17
N PHE A 975 -16.55 -32.54 6.72
CA PHE A 975 -16.74 -32.11 8.12
C PHE A 975 -16.66 -33.28 9.12
N LYS A 976 -16.47 -34.52 8.65
CA LYS A 976 -16.32 -35.70 9.52
C LYS A 976 -17.48 -35.80 10.54
N ASP A 977 -17.17 -36.04 11.81
CA ASP A 977 -18.13 -36.11 12.91
C ASP A 977 -18.52 -34.73 13.49
N GLU A 978 -18.11 -33.62 12.87
CA GLU A 978 -18.52 -32.28 13.28
C GLU A 978 -19.95 -31.96 12.83
N LYS A 979 -20.66 -31.15 13.62
CA LYS A 979 -22.00 -30.66 13.30
C LYS A 979 -21.95 -29.78 12.03
N TYR A 980 -22.59 -30.24 10.96
CA TYR A 980 -22.66 -29.50 9.70
C TYR A 980 -23.96 -28.69 9.59
N PHE A 981 -25.08 -29.28 10.00
CA PHE A 981 -26.40 -28.66 9.96
C PHE A 981 -27.14 -28.88 11.29
N GLU A 982 -28.00 -27.96 11.67
CA GLU A 982 -28.96 -28.17 12.75
C GLU A 982 -30.19 -27.29 12.55
N PHE A 983 -31.36 -27.87 12.81
CA PHE A 983 -32.66 -27.23 12.72
C PHE A 983 -33.30 -27.24 14.09
N THR A 984 -33.70 -26.06 14.57
CA THR A 984 -34.40 -25.90 15.85
C THR A 984 -35.67 -25.10 15.66
N LEU A 985 -36.82 -25.74 15.84
CA LEU A 985 -38.12 -25.09 15.91
C LEU A 985 -38.41 -24.69 17.36
N TYR A 986 -38.76 -23.43 17.56
CA TYR A 986 -39.24 -22.83 18.80
C TYR A 986 -40.71 -22.47 18.67
N ASP A 987 -41.45 -22.51 19.78
CA ASP A 987 -42.73 -21.80 19.88
C ASP A 987 -42.51 -20.27 19.86
N LYS A 988 -43.59 -19.51 19.63
CA LYS A 988 -43.59 -18.04 19.66
C LYS A 988 -43.14 -17.43 21.00
N GLU A 989 -43.18 -18.19 22.09
CA GLU A 989 -42.64 -17.81 23.40
C GLU A 989 -41.12 -18.07 23.54
N GLY A 990 -40.49 -18.76 22.59
CA GLY A 990 -39.05 -19.04 22.56
C GLY A 990 -38.64 -20.36 23.20
N ARG A 991 -39.56 -21.32 23.41
CA ARG A 991 -39.25 -22.66 23.93
C ARG A 991 -39.02 -23.64 22.78
N VAL A 992 -38.02 -24.51 22.90
CA VAL A 992 -37.72 -25.53 21.87
C VAL A 992 -38.88 -26.53 21.73
N LYS A 993 -39.55 -26.52 20.58
CA LYS A 993 -40.49 -27.56 20.13
C LYS A 993 -39.74 -28.77 19.57
N LYS A 994 -38.62 -28.53 18.88
CA LYS A 994 -37.76 -29.57 18.30
C LYS A 994 -36.36 -29.03 18.03
N ASN A 995 -35.30 -29.77 18.36
CA ASN A 995 -33.93 -29.54 17.93
C ASN A 995 -33.40 -30.83 17.30
N ILE A 996 -32.78 -30.74 16.12
CA ILE A 996 -32.20 -31.88 15.40
C ILE A 996 -30.91 -31.40 14.74
N ALA A 997 -29.79 -32.07 15.03
CA ALA A 997 -28.50 -31.81 14.40
C ALA A 997 -28.13 -32.95 13.45
N VAL A 998 -27.36 -32.62 12.40
CA VAL A 998 -26.81 -33.56 11.42
C VAL A 998 -25.31 -33.25 11.26
N LYS A 999 -24.47 -34.24 11.54
CA LYS A 999 -23.01 -34.18 11.37
C LYS A 999 -22.60 -34.42 9.92
N GLY A 1000 -21.39 -34.01 9.55
CA GLY A 1000 -20.87 -34.16 8.18
C GLY A 1000 -21.02 -35.57 7.59
N LEU A 1001 -20.72 -36.61 8.38
CA LEU A 1001 -20.85 -38.03 8.01
C LEU A 1001 -22.23 -38.66 8.28
N GLU A 1002 -23.23 -37.87 8.63
CA GLU A 1002 -24.63 -38.32 8.72
C GLU A 1002 -25.40 -37.93 7.45
N ASN A 1003 -26.50 -38.63 7.17
CA ASN A 1003 -27.42 -38.29 6.09
C ASN A 1003 -28.71 -37.67 6.65
N THR A 1004 -29.57 -37.13 5.78
CA THR A 1004 -30.77 -36.38 6.20
C THR A 1004 -31.99 -37.28 6.44
N GLN A 1005 -31.85 -38.61 6.47
CA GLN A 1005 -32.99 -39.53 6.58
C GLN A 1005 -33.68 -39.47 7.95
N GLU A 1006 -32.92 -39.52 9.05
CA GLU A 1006 -33.49 -39.37 10.40
C GLU A 1006 -33.98 -37.93 10.62
N PHE A 1007 -33.25 -36.94 10.12
CA PHE A 1007 -33.69 -35.54 10.13
C PHE A 1007 -35.08 -35.36 9.49
N ALA A 1008 -35.28 -35.90 8.28
CA ALA A 1008 -36.55 -35.77 7.59
C ALA A 1008 -37.69 -36.52 8.29
N LYS A 1009 -37.45 -37.73 8.80
CA LYS A 1009 -38.44 -38.47 9.61
C LYS A 1009 -38.88 -37.67 10.83
N GLU A 1010 -37.95 -37.00 11.49
CA GLU A 1010 -38.24 -36.21 12.69
C GLU A 1010 -38.94 -34.88 12.41
N VAL A 1011 -38.73 -34.26 11.23
CA VAL A 1011 -39.41 -33.01 10.82
C VAL A 1011 -40.77 -33.26 10.15
N ASN A 1012 -40.93 -34.37 9.42
CA ASN A 1012 -42.17 -34.67 8.69
C ASN A 1012 -43.39 -34.76 9.61
N GLY A 1013 -44.36 -33.88 9.39
CA GLY A 1013 -45.62 -33.85 10.13
C GLY A 1013 -45.61 -32.99 11.39
N ILE A 1014 -44.49 -32.34 11.76
CA ILE A 1014 -44.47 -31.36 12.85
C ILE A 1014 -45.46 -30.23 12.55
N ALA A 1015 -46.35 -29.94 13.50
CA ALA A 1015 -47.29 -28.83 13.40
C ALA A 1015 -46.64 -27.49 13.80
N PHE A 1016 -46.93 -26.44 13.03
CA PHE A 1016 -46.46 -25.08 13.29
C PHE A 1016 -47.63 -24.10 13.51
N GLU A 1017 -47.39 -23.06 14.30
CA GLU A 1017 -48.24 -21.87 14.37
C GLU A 1017 -47.56 -20.68 13.67
N TYR A 1018 -48.34 -19.75 13.14
CA TYR A 1018 -47.79 -18.49 12.64
C TYR A 1018 -47.28 -17.67 13.83
N GLY A 1019 -45.99 -17.32 13.81
CA GLY A 1019 -45.28 -16.78 14.97
C GLY A 1019 -44.25 -17.72 15.57
N ASP A 1020 -44.29 -19.03 15.28
CA ASP A 1020 -43.19 -19.96 15.61
C ASP A 1020 -41.89 -19.53 14.91
N VAL A 1021 -40.76 -19.88 15.53
CA VAL A 1021 -39.42 -19.45 15.08
C VAL A 1021 -38.55 -20.65 14.76
N VAL A 1022 -37.93 -20.67 13.59
CA VAL A 1022 -36.96 -21.69 13.15
C VAL A 1022 -35.56 -21.10 13.17
N LYS A 1023 -34.68 -21.62 14.04
CA LYS A 1023 -33.24 -21.39 13.98
C LYS A 1023 -32.58 -22.50 13.20
N VAL A 1024 -31.73 -22.12 12.25
CA VAL A 1024 -30.94 -23.03 11.42
C VAL A 1024 -29.46 -22.73 11.64
N TYR A 1025 -28.72 -23.67 12.19
CA TYR A 1025 -27.27 -23.68 12.09
C TYR A 1025 -26.86 -24.37 10.79
N HIS A 1026 -25.93 -23.77 10.05
CA HIS A 1026 -25.36 -24.32 8.84
C HIS A 1026 -23.87 -23.92 8.77
N ALA A 1027 -22.97 -24.89 8.81
CA ALA A 1027 -21.53 -24.66 8.95
C ALA A 1027 -20.92 -23.83 7.80
N GLU A 1028 -21.54 -23.89 6.61
CA GLU A 1028 -21.30 -23.00 5.47
C GLU A 1028 -22.63 -22.33 5.06
N SER A 1029 -23.11 -21.31 5.79
CA SER A 1029 -24.49 -20.82 5.66
C SER A 1029 -24.90 -20.25 4.30
N SER A 1030 -23.94 -19.91 3.43
CA SER A 1030 -24.24 -19.58 2.02
C SER A 1030 -24.83 -20.74 1.23
N ARG A 1031 -24.85 -21.95 1.80
CA ARG A 1031 -25.49 -23.15 1.27
C ARG A 1031 -26.87 -23.44 1.89
N LEU A 1032 -27.45 -22.48 2.61
CA LEU A 1032 -28.87 -22.48 2.98
C LEU A 1032 -29.61 -21.45 2.12
N HIS A 1033 -30.55 -21.89 1.29
CA HIS A 1033 -31.43 -21.02 0.50
C HIS A 1033 -32.86 -21.08 1.04
N TRP A 1034 -33.69 -20.08 0.73
CA TRP A 1034 -35.13 -20.12 1.03
C TRP A 1034 -36.00 -19.54 -0.08
N TYR A 1035 -37.18 -20.13 -0.21
CA TYR A 1035 -38.21 -19.82 -1.19
C TYR A 1035 -39.50 -19.42 -0.47
N GLN A 1036 -40.25 -18.52 -1.09
CA GLN A 1036 -41.62 -18.19 -0.71
C GLN A 1036 -42.49 -18.25 -1.97
N LYS A 1037 -43.62 -18.97 -1.92
CA LYS A 1037 -44.60 -19.11 -3.02
C LYS A 1037 -43.97 -19.43 -4.38
N ASP A 1038 -43.11 -20.47 -4.44
CA ASP A 1038 -42.33 -20.90 -5.60
C ASP A 1038 -41.19 -19.94 -6.05
N VAL A 1039 -41.02 -18.77 -5.41
CA VAL A 1039 -40.00 -17.77 -5.77
C VAL A 1039 -38.80 -17.84 -4.82
N TYR A 1040 -37.58 -17.78 -5.34
CA TYR A 1040 -36.36 -17.68 -4.54
C TYR A 1040 -36.29 -16.31 -3.84
N VAL A 1041 -36.10 -16.30 -2.51
CA VAL A 1041 -36.10 -15.06 -1.70
C VAL A 1041 -34.73 -14.73 -1.11
N GLY A 1042 -33.86 -15.73 -0.89
CA GLY A 1042 -32.47 -15.45 -0.50
C GLY A 1042 -31.65 -16.66 -0.06
N GLU A 1043 -30.42 -16.35 0.35
CA GLU A 1043 -29.41 -17.28 0.85
C GLU A 1043 -28.57 -16.64 1.98
N GLY A 1044 -27.85 -17.46 2.75
CA GLY A 1044 -26.88 -16.97 3.74
C GLY A 1044 -25.70 -16.24 3.09
N LYS A 1045 -25.15 -15.21 3.76
CA LYS A 1045 -24.22 -14.27 3.12
C LYS A 1045 -22.75 -14.35 3.57
N SER A 1046 -22.38 -15.20 4.55
CA SER A 1046 -20.99 -15.33 5.02
C SER A 1046 -20.72 -16.67 5.69
N LYS A 1047 -19.52 -17.23 5.52
CA LYS A 1047 -19.03 -18.40 6.27
C LYS A 1047 -18.87 -18.14 7.78
N GLU A 1048 -18.87 -16.88 8.20
CA GLU A 1048 -18.75 -16.47 9.60
C GLU A 1048 -20.11 -16.52 10.32
N ILE A 1049 -21.20 -16.17 9.61
CA ILE A 1049 -22.56 -16.22 10.13
C ILE A 1049 -23.09 -17.64 9.93
N LYS A 1050 -22.84 -18.52 10.90
CA LYS A 1050 -23.26 -19.94 10.83
C LYS A 1050 -24.69 -20.20 11.31
N GLU A 1051 -25.39 -19.20 11.85
CA GLU A 1051 -26.75 -19.35 12.38
C GLU A 1051 -27.70 -18.33 11.74
N LEU A 1052 -28.85 -18.83 11.28
CA LEU A 1052 -29.90 -18.07 10.59
C LEU A 1052 -31.26 -18.40 11.23
N VAL A 1053 -31.96 -17.37 11.70
CA VAL A 1053 -33.29 -17.46 12.32
C VAL A 1053 -34.38 -16.97 11.36
N PHE A 1054 -35.51 -17.67 11.32
CA PHE A 1054 -36.68 -17.39 10.50
C PHE A 1054 -37.95 -17.42 11.35
N LYS A 1055 -38.89 -16.52 11.09
CA LYS A 1055 -40.26 -16.56 11.62
C LYS A 1055 -41.16 -17.26 10.60
N ILE A 1056 -42.06 -18.12 11.06
CA ILE A 1056 -43.07 -18.73 10.18
C ILE A 1056 -44.28 -17.79 10.10
N THR A 1057 -44.65 -17.37 8.89
CA THR A 1057 -45.78 -16.45 8.60
C THR A 1057 -46.68 -17.00 7.49
N GLU A 1058 -47.75 -16.27 7.16
CA GLU A 1058 -48.61 -16.57 6.00
C GLU A 1058 -47.89 -16.41 4.63
N ASN A 1059 -46.66 -15.86 4.63
CA ASN A 1059 -45.81 -15.75 3.45
C ASN A 1059 -44.63 -16.73 3.48
N GLY A 1060 -44.64 -17.72 4.38
CA GLY A 1060 -43.59 -18.72 4.48
C GLY A 1060 -42.55 -18.44 5.57
N PHE A 1061 -41.27 -18.69 5.26
CA PHE A 1061 -40.15 -18.42 6.16
C PHE A 1061 -39.64 -16.98 5.97
N GLU A 1062 -39.85 -16.10 6.94
CA GLU A 1062 -39.36 -14.71 6.93
C GLU A 1062 -38.09 -14.57 7.80
N ARG A 1063 -37.01 -14.04 7.25
CA ARG A 1063 -35.70 -13.92 7.92
C ARG A 1063 -35.76 -12.91 9.08
N LEU A 1064 -35.22 -13.29 10.26
CA LEU A 1064 -35.06 -12.42 11.43
C LEU A 1064 -33.58 -12.06 11.67
N ASP A 1065 -33.19 -10.82 11.42
CA ASP A 1065 -31.81 -10.33 11.65
C ASP A 1065 -31.59 -9.77 13.08
N GLY A 1066 -31.76 -10.64 14.08
CA GLY A 1066 -31.37 -10.41 15.48
C GLY A 1066 -32.31 -9.50 16.29
N GLU A 1067 -32.69 -9.93 17.50
CA GLU A 1067 -33.54 -9.12 18.38
C GLU A 1067 -32.76 -8.25 19.39
N GLN A 1068 -31.42 -8.36 19.43
CA GLN A 1068 -30.62 -7.55 20.35
C GLN A 1068 -30.26 -6.16 19.80
N THR A 1069 -30.56 -5.12 20.60
CA THR A 1069 -29.94 -3.81 20.45
C THR A 1069 -28.73 -3.74 21.36
N VAL A 1070 -27.57 -3.41 20.78
CA VAL A 1070 -26.27 -3.33 21.46
C VAL A 1070 -25.74 -1.91 21.28
N LYS A 1071 -25.43 -1.26 22.39
CA LYS A 1071 -24.86 0.07 22.45
C LYS A 1071 -23.45 -0.03 23.02
N ALA A 1072 -22.47 0.51 22.30
CA ALA A 1072 -21.10 0.60 22.79
C ALA A 1072 -21.03 1.60 23.95
N ASN A 1073 -20.39 1.21 25.05
CA ASN A 1073 -20.12 2.07 26.20
C ASN A 1073 -18.59 2.35 26.24
N PRO A 1074 -18.14 3.52 25.76
CA PRO A 1074 -16.72 3.89 25.79
C PRO A 1074 -16.10 3.69 27.18
N GLN A 1075 -14.92 3.09 27.24
CA GLN A 1075 -14.20 2.85 28.50
C GLN A 1075 -12.91 3.64 28.57
N GLN A 1076 -12.52 4.04 29.79
CA GLN A 1076 -11.17 4.52 30.09
C GLN A 1076 -10.46 3.44 30.90
N VAL A 1077 -9.25 3.09 30.47
CA VAL A 1077 -8.39 2.09 31.12
C VAL A 1077 -7.05 2.76 31.44
N VAL A 1078 -6.43 2.42 32.56
CA VAL A 1078 -5.11 2.98 32.92
C VAL A 1078 -4.00 2.14 32.28
N ILE A 1079 -2.96 2.79 31.77
CA ILE A 1079 -1.80 2.14 31.15
C ILE A 1079 -1.17 1.09 32.08
N GLY A 1080 -1.00 -0.11 31.56
CA GLY A 1080 -0.50 -1.26 32.32
C GLY A 1080 -1.55 -2.02 33.14
N THR A 1081 -2.84 -1.70 33.00
CA THR A 1081 -3.91 -2.56 33.54
C THR A 1081 -3.84 -3.93 32.86
N ASN A 1082 -3.87 -5.02 33.62
CA ASN A 1082 -3.92 -6.37 33.03
C ASN A 1082 -5.23 -6.53 32.23
N SER A 1083 -5.11 -6.70 30.91
CA SER A 1083 -6.25 -6.83 29.99
C SER A 1083 -7.15 -8.03 30.30
N GLU A 1084 -6.60 -9.10 30.89
CA GLU A 1084 -7.36 -10.28 31.35
C GLU A 1084 -8.31 -9.98 32.53
N THR A 1085 -8.10 -8.88 33.25
CA THR A 1085 -8.90 -8.50 34.43
C THR A 1085 -10.07 -7.56 34.14
N LEU A 1086 -10.22 -7.11 32.89
CA LEU A 1086 -11.27 -6.19 32.47
C LEU A 1086 -12.62 -6.90 32.31
N ASP A 1087 -13.64 -6.51 33.07
CA ASP A 1087 -15.00 -7.04 32.87
C ASP A 1087 -15.61 -6.48 31.58
N VAL A 1088 -15.67 -7.35 30.57
CA VAL A 1088 -16.25 -7.11 29.25
C VAL A 1088 -17.68 -6.55 29.31
N LYS A 1089 -18.45 -6.84 30.36
CA LYS A 1089 -19.84 -6.36 30.51
C LYS A 1089 -19.94 -4.84 30.62
N ASN A 1090 -18.87 -4.15 31.04
CA ASN A 1090 -18.87 -2.69 31.14
C ASN A 1090 -18.81 -2.01 29.75
N PHE A 1091 -18.27 -2.70 28.74
CA PHE A 1091 -17.95 -2.14 27.43
C PHE A 1091 -19.17 -2.06 26.49
N VAL A 1092 -20.26 -2.78 26.79
CA VAL A 1092 -21.50 -2.76 25.98
C VAL A 1092 -22.75 -2.84 26.86
N GLU A 1093 -23.77 -2.07 26.49
CA GLU A 1093 -25.12 -2.21 27.03
C GLU A 1093 -25.97 -3.01 26.02
N VAL A 1094 -26.55 -4.13 26.46
CA VAL A 1094 -27.32 -5.04 25.61
C VAL A 1094 -28.76 -5.15 26.12
N GLN A 1095 -29.72 -4.88 25.23
CA GLN A 1095 -31.13 -5.21 25.46
C GLN A 1095 -31.54 -6.33 24.49
N GLY A 1096 -32.24 -7.35 24.99
CA GLY A 1096 -32.62 -8.54 24.21
C GLY A 1096 -31.53 -9.63 24.10
N GLY A 1097 -30.41 -9.48 24.81
CA GLY A 1097 -29.26 -10.40 24.74
C GLY A 1097 -28.30 -10.30 25.93
N GLU A 1098 -27.18 -11.00 25.83
CA GLU A 1098 -26.10 -11.09 26.83
C GLU A 1098 -24.71 -10.90 26.22
N VAL A 1099 -23.73 -10.52 27.03
CA VAL A 1099 -22.34 -10.28 26.61
C VAL A 1099 -21.54 -11.59 26.64
N VAL A 1100 -20.74 -11.86 25.60
CA VAL A 1100 -19.96 -13.10 25.46
C VAL A 1100 -18.49 -12.90 25.87
N GLY A 1101 -17.79 -11.90 25.32
CA GLY A 1101 -16.35 -11.74 25.53
C GLY A 1101 -15.70 -10.76 24.56
N PHE A 1102 -14.42 -10.45 24.80
CA PHE A 1102 -13.60 -9.69 23.85
C PHE A 1102 -13.19 -10.57 22.65
N VAL A 1103 -13.07 -9.94 21.48
CA VAL A 1103 -12.58 -10.56 20.24
C VAL A 1103 -11.17 -10.03 19.98
N GLY A 1104 -10.20 -10.61 20.69
CA GLY A 1104 -8.80 -10.17 20.73
C GLY A 1104 -8.40 -9.55 22.08
N GLU A 1105 -7.09 -9.40 22.29
CA GLU A 1105 -6.53 -8.76 23.49
C GLU A 1105 -6.50 -7.22 23.35
N ILE A 1106 -6.57 -6.53 24.48
CA ILE A 1106 -6.50 -5.07 24.56
C ILE A 1106 -5.05 -4.68 24.87
N ASP A 1107 -4.42 -3.87 24.00
CA ASP A 1107 -3.07 -3.35 24.25
C ASP A 1107 -3.12 -2.18 25.24
N THR A 1108 -3.11 -2.51 26.53
CA THR A 1108 -3.05 -1.52 27.61
C THR A 1108 -1.66 -0.93 27.80
N THR A 1109 -0.66 -1.27 26.98
CA THR A 1109 0.72 -0.73 27.09
C THR A 1109 0.91 0.61 26.38
N LYS A 1110 -0.06 1.02 25.55
CA LYS A 1110 0.02 2.20 24.69
C LYS A 1110 -1.10 3.21 24.99
N ILE A 1111 -0.71 4.42 25.43
CA ILE A 1111 -1.62 5.56 25.65
C ILE A 1111 -2.39 5.94 24.37
N GLY A 1112 -3.63 6.38 24.54
CA GLY A 1112 -4.45 6.99 23.50
C GLY A 1112 -5.75 6.23 23.23
N GLN A 1113 -6.53 6.75 22.27
CA GLN A 1113 -7.77 6.10 21.83
C GLN A 1113 -7.50 4.88 20.95
N GLN A 1114 -8.16 3.79 21.32
CA GLN A 1114 -8.15 2.49 20.66
C GLN A 1114 -9.59 2.04 20.40
N LYS A 1115 -9.75 0.91 19.70
CA LYS A 1115 -11.04 0.23 19.55
C LYS A 1115 -10.87 -1.23 19.89
N VAL A 1116 -11.76 -1.75 20.75
CA VAL A 1116 -11.82 -3.16 21.12
C VAL A 1116 -13.11 -3.76 20.58
N LYS A 1117 -13.10 -5.05 20.26
CA LYS A 1117 -14.27 -5.74 19.71
C LYS A 1117 -14.90 -6.59 20.81
N VAL A 1118 -16.20 -6.38 21.04
CA VAL A 1118 -16.98 -7.14 22.03
C VAL A 1118 -18.04 -7.96 21.33
N GLU A 1119 -18.08 -9.26 21.60
CA GLU A 1119 -19.12 -10.16 21.11
C GLU A 1119 -20.29 -10.25 22.11
N THR A 1120 -21.51 -10.24 21.57
CA THR A 1120 -22.80 -10.27 22.29
C THR A 1120 -23.74 -11.25 21.59
N LYS A 1121 -24.70 -11.86 22.29
CA LYS A 1121 -25.69 -12.80 21.70
C LYS A 1121 -27.11 -12.53 22.18
N ASP A 1122 -28.09 -12.57 21.28
CA ASP A 1122 -29.50 -12.40 21.65
C ASP A 1122 -30.11 -13.64 22.33
N ARG A 1123 -31.38 -13.55 22.77
CA ARG A 1123 -32.13 -14.67 23.39
C ARG A 1123 -32.27 -15.93 22.51
N PHE A 1124 -32.03 -15.83 21.21
CA PHE A 1124 -32.00 -16.96 20.27
C PHE A 1124 -30.56 -17.40 19.92
N GLY A 1125 -29.55 -16.74 20.49
CA GLY A 1125 -28.13 -17.01 20.33
C GLY A 1125 -27.46 -16.29 19.16
N ASN A 1126 -28.13 -15.39 18.45
CA ASN A 1126 -27.54 -14.68 17.30
C ASN A 1126 -26.41 -13.76 17.78
N LYS A 1127 -25.17 -14.05 17.35
CA LYS A 1127 -23.98 -13.28 17.73
C LYS A 1127 -23.85 -11.97 16.96
N LYS A 1128 -23.41 -10.92 17.65
CA LYS A 1128 -23.08 -9.60 17.11
C LYS A 1128 -21.79 -9.09 17.73
N VAL A 1129 -20.84 -8.69 16.89
CA VAL A 1129 -19.60 -8.02 17.31
C VAL A 1129 -19.80 -6.51 17.22
N THR A 1130 -19.47 -5.81 18.29
CA THR A 1130 -19.56 -4.34 18.39
C THR A 1130 -18.16 -3.77 18.65
N GLU A 1131 -17.76 -2.76 17.87
CA GLU A 1131 -16.55 -1.99 18.19
C GLU A 1131 -16.85 -0.98 19.29
N VAL A 1132 -16.07 -1.03 20.36
CA VAL A 1132 -16.17 -0.13 21.51
C VAL A 1132 -14.88 0.70 21.56
N PRO A 1133 -14.96 2.04 21.59
CA PRO A 1133 -13.78 2.87 21.77
C PRO A 1133 -13.27 2.74 23.22
N VAL A 1134 -11.96 2.63 23.37
CA VAL A 1134 -11.28 2.51 24.66
C VAL A 1134 -10.14 3.50 24.69
N GLU A 1135 -10.09 4.36 25.70
CA GLU A 1135 -9.02 5.32 25.88
C GLU A 1135 -8.06 4.82 26.97
N VAL A 1136 -6.81 4.56 26.58
CA VAL A 1136 -5.75 4.20 27.52
C VAL A 1136 -5.11 5.48 28.06
N THR A 1137 -5.20 5.65 29.37
CA THR A 1137 -4.93 6.87 30.15
C THR A 1137 -3.71 6.68 31.06
N TYR A 1138 -3.10 7.77 31.52
CA TYR A 1138 -1.92 7.71 32.39
C TYR A 1138 -2.24 7.27 33.83
N GLY A 1139 -3.44 7.54 34.35
CA GLY A 1139 -3.77 7.23 35.74
C GLY A 1139 -2.82 7.90 36.74
N ASP A 1140 -2.40 7.18 37.78
CA ASP A 1140 -1.37 7.62 38.74
C ASP A 1140 0.00 7.06 38.33
N SER A 1141 0.80 7.85 37.61
CA SER A 1141 1.99 7.38 36.88
C SER A 1141 3.21 8.30 36.94
N LEU A 1142 4.39 7.73 36.75
CA LEU A 1142 5.68 8.38 36.54
C LEU A 1142 6.15 8.11 35.10
N VAL A 1143 6.32 9.15 34.29
CA VAL A 1143 6.72 9.07 32.88
C VAL A 1143 8.17 9.53 32.74
N TYR A 1144 9.05 8.61 32.38
CA TYR A 1144 10.48 8.83 32.15
C TYR A 1144 10.74 9.08 30.65
N GLN A 1145 11.29 10.24 30.29
CA GLN A 1145 11.60 10.61 28.91
C GLN A 1145 13.12 10.61 28.61
N GLY A 1146 13.48 10.01 27.49
CA GLY A 1146 14.82 9.91 26.96
C GLY A 1146 15.23 11.12 26.13
N VAL A 1147 16.05 10.87 25.11
CA VAL A 1147 16.40 11.83 24.03
C VAL A 1147 15.14 12.44 23.42
N SER A 1148 15.19 13.75 23.10
CA SER A 1148 14.13 14.48 22.41
C SER A 1148 12.74 14.35 23.06
N ASP A 1149 12.69 14.23 24.39
CA ASP A 1149 11.47 14.04 25.19
C ASP A 1149 10.64 12.79 24.81
N VAL A 1150 11.23 11.83 24.10
CA VAL A 1150 10.56 10.58 23.76
C VAL A 1150 10.37 9.75 25.03
N THR A 1151 9.14 9.36 25.35
CA THR A 1151 8.85 8.51 26.51
C THR A 1151 9.55 7.17 26.36
N ARG A 1152 10.34 6.79 27.37
CA ARG A 1152 11.08 5.52 27.42
C ARG A 1152 10.46 4.53 28.38
N SER A 1153 9.88 4.98 29.50
CA SER A 1153 9.17 4.11 30.44
C SER A 1153 8.07 4.87 31.17
N ILE A 1154 6.94 4.22 31.41
CA ILE A 1154 5.86 4.74 32.26
C ILE A 1154 5.67 3.76 33.41
N VAL A 1155 5.90 4.20 34.65
CA VAL A 1155 5.69 3.42 35.87
C VAL A 1155 4.38 3.84 36.53
N THR A 1156 3.42 2.93 36.59
CA THR A 1156 2.03 3.18 37.01
C THR A 1156 1.72 2.50 38.33
N LEU A 1157 0.97 3.18 39.21
CA LEU A 1157 0.35 2.57 40.39
C LEU A 1157 -0.92 1.79 39.99
N ASN A 1158 -0.86 0.45 40.00
CA ASN A 1158 -2.09 -0.34 40.00
C ASN A 1158 -2.66 -0.37 41.43
N HIS A 1159 -3.60 0.53 41.71
CA HIS A 1159 -4.26 0.68 43.01
C HIS A 1159 -5.11 -0.53 43.42
N ALA A 1160 -5.61 -1.32 42.47
CA ALA A 1160 -6.41 -2.52 42.75
C ALA A 1160 -5.53 -3.70 43.17
N GLU A 1161 -4.40 -3.91 42.48
CA GLU A 1161 -3.44 -4.98 42.80
C GLU A 1161 -2.40 -4.59 43.86
N LYS A 1162 -2.30 -3.30 44.21
CA LYS A 1162 -1.22 -2.69 45.01
C LYS A 1162 0.18 -3.02 44.47
N LYS A 1163 0.36 -2.92 43.14
CA LYS A 1163 1.64 -3.19 42.46
C LYS A 1163 2.01 -2.10 41.48
N LEU A 1164 3.31 -1.94 41.27
CA LEU A 1164 3.85 -1.13 40.17
C LEU A 1164 3.75 -1.92 38.85
N HIS A 1165 3.23 -1.27 37.81
CA HIS A 1165 3.44 -1.69 36.42
C HIS A 1165 4.46 -0.75 35.76
N ALA A 1166 5.22 -1.22 34.78
CA ALA A 1166 6.17 -0.42 34.02
C ALA A 1166 6.17 -0.79 32.53
N THR A 1167 6.05 0.21 31.64
CA THR A 1167 6.23 0.02 30.18
C THR A 1167 7.68 0.24 29.75
N PHE A 1168 8.06 -0.22 28.56
CA PHE A 1168 9.39 -0.02 28.00
C PHE A 1168 9.37 0.24 26.49
N THR A 1169 10.49 0.75 25.99
CA THR A 1169 10.83 0.86 24.57
C THR A 1169 12.08 0.02 24.29
N ASN A 1170 12.17 -0.59 23.11
CA ASN A 1170 13.42 -1.27 22.67
C ASN A 1170 14.48 -0.28 22.14
N GLU A 1171 14.23 1.02 22.22
CA GLU A 1171 15.19 2.06 21.91
C GLU A 1171 16.03 2.44 23.12
N GLU A 1172 17.25 2.90 22.84
CA GLU A 1172 18.19 3.46 23.79
C GLU A 1172 17.61 4.67 24.53
N ILE A 1173 17.79 4.71 25.85
CA ILE A 1173 17.18 5.73 26.71
C ILE A 1173 17.80 7.10 26.41
N HIS A 1174 19.13 7.25 26.48
CA HIS A 1174 19.82 8.49 26.12
C HIS A 1174 21.28 8.32 25.67
N TYR A 1175 21.54 8.48 24.35
CA TYR A 1175 22.84 8.21 23.72
C TYR A 1175 24.05 9.03 24.19
N ARG A 1176 23.84 10.12 24.93
CA ARG A 1176 24.93 10.94 25.49
C ARG A 1176 25.38 10.54 26.89
N PHE A 1177 24.63 9.67 27.59
CA PHE A 1177 24.95 9.22 28.94
C PHE A 1177 25.58 7.82 28.86
N VAL A 1178 26.87 7.79 28.54
CA VAL A 1178 27.65 6.57 28.31
C VAL A 1178 28.14 6.03 29.65
N ASN A 1179 27.71 4.82 30.02
CA ASN A 1179 27.97 4.21 31.33
C ASN A 1179 27.49 5.05 32.54
N GLU A 1180 26.48 5.88 32.34
CA GLU A 1180 25.91 6.76 33.38
C GLU A 1180 24.44 6.44 33.62
N GLN A 1181 24.04 6.30 34.89
CA GLN A 1181 22.65 6.10 35.30
C GLN A 1181 21.79 7.29 34.83
N TYR A 1182 20.81 7.02 33.96
CA TYR A 1182 19.93 8.03 33.42
C TYR A 1182 18.52 7.99 34.04
N ILE A 1183 17.98 6.81 34.38
CA ILE A 1183 16.73 6.67 35.14
C ILE A 1183 16.88 5.75 36.36
N GLY A 1184 16.05 5.97 37.38
CA GLY A 1184 15.99 5.13 38.57
C GLY A 1184 14.69 5.22 39.36
N LEU A 1185 14.42 4.17 40.14
CA LEU A 1185 13.30 4.07 41.06
C LEU A 1185 13.69 3.25 42.29
N THR A 1186 13.38 3.79 43.47
CA THR A 1186 13.59 3.12 44.76
C THR A 1186 12.30 3.20 45.56
N ILE A 1187 11.84 2.08 46.13
CA ILE A 1187 10.70 2.09 47.06
C ILE A 1187 11.19 1.80 48.48
N TYR A 1188 10.68 2.57 49.43
CA TYR A 1188 10.91 2.43 50.86
C TYR A 1188 9.59 2.10 51.56
N ASP A 1189 9.64 1.22 52.56
CA ASP A 1189 8.50 0.97 53.44
C ASP A 1189 8.25 2.16 54.40
N GLN A 1190 7.14 2.11 55.14
CA GLN A 1190 6.77 3.13 56.12
C GLN A 1190 7.79 3.34 57.26
N ASN A 1191 8.72 2.39 57.48
CA ASN A 1191 9.78 2.48 58.49
C ASN A 1191 11.12 2.99 57.90
N GLY A 1192 11.16 3.28 56.59
CA GLY A 1192 12.36 3.71 55.88
C GLY A 1192 13.25 2.57 55.34
N ASN A 1193 12.81 1.31 55.37
CA ASN A 1193 13.57 0.20 54.80
C ASN A 1193 13.38 0.14 53.28
N LYS A 1194 14.48 0.05 52.53
CA LYS A 1194 14.47 -0.10 51.06
C LYS A 1194 13.91 -1.47 50.65
N LYS A 1195 12.76 -1.52 49.97
CA LYS A 1195 12.15 -2.78 49.47
C LYS A 1195 12.67 -3.18 48.08
N LYS A 1196 12.89 -2.20 47.20
CA LYS A 1196 13.41 -2.38 45.83
C LYS A 1196 14.18 -1.15 45.38
N HIS A 1197 15.21 -1.34 44.57
CA HIS A 1197 15.94 -0.30 43.84
C HIS A 1197 16.20 -0.83 42.43
N VAL A 1198 15.90 -0.02 41.41
CA VAL A 1198 16.06 -0.34 39.99
C VAL A 1198 16.60 0.90 39.30
N THR A 1199 17.54 0.72 38.39
CA THR A 1199 18.21 1.77 37.63
C THR A 1199 18.39 1.32 36.18
N ALA A 1200 18.63 2.26 35.27
CA ALA A 1200 19.14 1.98 33.93
C ALA A 1200 20.07 3.10 33.47
N GLU A 1201 21.12 2.71 32.76
CA GLU A 1201 22.09 3.62 32.14
C GLU A 1201 21.53 4.25 30.86
N GLY A 1202 22.12 5.36 30.41
CA GLY A 1202 21.70 6.04 29.18
C GLY A 1202 21.77 5.15 27.94
N GLN A 1203 22.79 4.29 27.84
CA GLN A 1203 22.97 3.37 26.70
C GLN A 1203 22.06 2.13 26.76
N GLU A 1204 21.37 1.90 27.89
CA GLU A 1204 20.43 0.78 27.98
C GLU A 1204 19.11 1.09 27.27
N THR A 1205 18.35 0.04 26.98
CA THR A 1205 16.91 0.15 26.71
C THR A 1205 16.16 0.06 28.03
N SER A 1206 14.99 0.71 28.15
CA SER A 1206 14.18 0.67 29.37
C SER A 1206 13.56 -0.69 29.69
N LYS A 1207 13.80 -1.71 28.85
CA LYS A 1207 13.26 -3.07 28.99
C LYS A 1207 13.69 -3.76 30.29
N ASN A 1208 14.96 -3.65 30.66
CA ASN A 1208 15.49 -4.23 31.89
C ASN A 1208 14.90 -3.53 33.13
N PHE A 1209 14.91 -2.19 33.11
CA PHE A 1209 14.28 -1.35 34.14
C PHE A 1209 12.81 -1.72 34.37
N ALA A 1210 12.01 -1.71 33.30
CA ALA A 1210 10.58 -2.04 33.39
C ALA A 1210 10.34 -3.47 33.87
N GLY A 1211 11.10 -4.45 33.36
CA GLY A 1211 11.01 -5.85 33.79
C GLY A 1211 11.30 -6.05 35.29
N GLN A 1212 12.17 -5.22 35.88
CA GLN A 1212 12.49 -5.28 37.31
C GLN A 1212 11.54 -4.46 38.20
N VAL A 1213 10.89 -3.43 37.68
CA VAL A 1213 9.86 -2.64 38.39
C VAL A 1213 8.51 -3.36 38.38
N ASN A 1214 8.15 -4.01 37.28
CA ASN A 1214 6.88 -4.72 37.10
C ASN A 1214 6.61 -5.73 38.23
N GLY A 1215 5.39 -5.66 38.78
CA GLY A 1215 4.93 -6.54 39.86
C GLY A 1215 5.45 -6.18 41.25
N THR A 1216 6.25 -5.12 41.41
CA THR A 1216 6.74 -4.67 42.72
C THR A 1216 5.56 -4.21 43.60
N ALA A 1217 5.32 -4.89 44.71
CA ALA A 1217 4.22 -4.58 45.61
C ALA A 1217 4.49 -3.33 46.48
N PHE A 1218 3.47 -2.49 46.65
CA PHE A 1218 3.49 -1.30 47.50
C PHE A 1218 2.40 -1.34 48.56
N GLU A 1219 2.58 -0.59 49.63
CA GLU A 1219 1.52 -0.28 50.59
C GLU A 1219 1.27 1.22 50.65
N TYR A 1220 0.04 1.62 51.01
CA TYR A 1220 -0.26 3.04 51.19
C TYR A 1220 0.55 3.59 52.36
N GLY A 1221 1.37 4.60 52.11
CA GLY A 1221 2.37 5.12 53.05
C GLY A 1221 3.82 4.81 52.66
N ASP A 1222 4.08 3.86 51.76
CA ASP A 1222 5.40 3.63 51.16
C ASP A 1222 5.86 4.88 50.37
N VAL A 1223 7.18 5.06 50.24
CA VAL A 1223 7.79 6.21 49.54
C VAL A 1223 8.58 5.74 48.32
N LEU A 1224 8.20 6.23 47.14
CA LEU A 1224 8.96 6.11 45.89
C LEU A 1224 9.95 7.26 45.77
N LYS A 1225 11.23 6.97 45.89
CA LYS A 1225 12.32 7.88 45.51
C LYS A 1225 12.72 7.61 44.07
N VAL A 1226 12.38 8.54 43.19
CA VAL A 1226 12.56 8.49 41.75
C VAL A 1226 13.80 9.27 41.36
N TYR A 1227 14.63 8.73 40.48
CA TYR A 1227 15.80 9.41 39.92
C TYR A 1227 15.62 9.64 38.42
N HIS A 1228 16.03 10.82 37.95
CA HIS A 1228 16.17 11.13 36.52
C HIS A 1228 17.38 12.05 36.31
N ALA A 1229 18.31 11.68 35.44
CA ALA A 1229 19.53 12.46 35.22
C ALA A 1229 19.24 13.86 34.65
N GLU A 1230 18.20 13.97 33.82
CA GLU A 1230 17.57 15.22 33.39
C GLU A 1230 16.17 15.39 34.02
N PRO A 1231 16.03 16.02 35.20
CA PRO A 1231 14.76 16.05 35.95
C PRO A 1231 13.57 16.59 35.16
N SER A 1232 13.78 17.61 34.33
CA SER A 1232 12.73 18.21 33.47
C SER A 1232 12.07 17.23 32.49
N ARG A 1233 12.65 16.04 32.29
CA ARG A 1233 12.15 14.94 31.44
C ARG A 1233 11.44 13.82 32.22
N LEU A 1234 11.35 13.94 33.54
CA LEU A 1234 10.39 13.17 34.35
C LEU A 1234 9.08 13.96 34.44
N ASN A 1235 7.97 13.30 34.14
CA ASN A 1235 6.62 13.84 34.39
C ASN A 1235 5.88 12.88 35.34
N TRP A 1236 4.89 13.38 36.06
CA TRP A 1236 4.01 12.50 36.83
C TRP A 1236 2.56 12.95 36.74
N TYR A 1237 1.69 11.96 36.69
CA TYR A 1237 0.26 12.10 36.52
C TYR A 1237 -0.41 11.67 37.81
N LYS A 1238 -1.45 12.41 38.21
CA LYS A 1238 -2.35 12.05 39.29
C LYS A 1238 -3.75 11.92 38.69
N LYS A 1239 -4.36 10.74 38.76
CA LYS A 1239 -5.67 10.44 38.15
C LYS A 1239 -5.79 10.89 36.68
N ASN A 1240 -4.78 10.60 35.86
CA ASN A 1240 -4.64 11.00 34.44
C ASN A 1240 -4.40 12.50 34.19
N GLU A 1241 -4.42 13.37 35.20
CA GLU A 1241 -4.03 14.77 35.04
C GLU A 1241 -2.53 14.95 35.29
N LEU A 1242 -1.84 15.66 34.40
CA LEU A 1242 -0.44 16.03 34.57
C LEU A 1242 -0.33 17.01 35.74
N VAL A 1243 0.38 16.64 36.80
CA VAL A 1243 0.59 17.53 37.94
C VAL A 1243 1.63 18.58 37.54
N LYS A 1244 1.27 19.86 37.66
CA LYS A 1244 2.09 21.01 37.18
C LYS A 1244 3.54 20.94 37.68
N LYS A 1245 4.49 21.16 36.75
CA LYS A 1245 5.94 21.09 36.94
C LYS A 1245 6.57 22.21 37.80
N GLU A 1246 5.82 23.27 38.10
CA GLU A 1246 6.37 24.64 38.09
C GLU A 1246 7.30 25.04 39.26
N ASP A 1247 7.38 24.29 40.37
CA ASP A 1247 8.29 24.61 41.50
C ASP A 1247 9.09 23.42 42.09
N ALA A 1248 8.90 22.20 41.57
CA ALA A 1248 9.23 20.97 42.30
C ALA A 1248 10.64 20.39 42.09
N MET A 1249 11.31 20.67 40.96
CA MET A 1249 12.42 19.84 40.48
C MET A 1249 13.82 20.38 40.82
N LYS A 1250 14.09 20.65 42.10
CA LYS A 1250 15.44 21.04 42.59
C LYS A 1250 16.30 19.83 42.95
N GLY A 1251 16.65 19.02 41.94
CA GLY A 1251 17.58 17.89 42.09
C GLY A 1251 17.31 16.73 41.13
N GLN A 1252 18.25 15.79 41.04
CA GLN A 1252 18.13 14.57 40.23
C GLN A 1252 17.23 13.49 40.86
N GLU A 1253 16.75 13.70 42.08
CA GLU A 1253 15.88 12.77 42.80
C GLU A 1253 14.65 13.50 43.35
N ILE A 1254 13.49 12.84 43.30
CA ILE A 1254 12.21 13.32 43.86
C ILE A 1254 11.55 12.18 44.64
N SER A 1255 10.94 12.48 45.79
CA SER A 1255 10.22 11.51 46.61
C SER A 1255 8.70 11.69 46.50
N PHE A 1256 7.99 10.57 46.35
CA PHE A 1256 6.53 10.50 46.30
C PHE A 1256 6.04 9.48 47.32
N LYS A 1257 5.18 9.90 48.24
CA LYS A 1257 4.42 9.00 49.10
C LYS A 1257 3.25 8.42 48.30
N ILE A 1258 3.10 7.10 48.33
CA ILE A 1258 1.97 6.41 47.71
C ILE A 1258 0.77 6.52 48.64
N THR A 1259 -0.35 7.09 48.16
CA THR A 1259 -1.57 7.29 48.94
C THR A 1259 -2.78 6.69 48.23
N PRO A 1260 -3.93 6.50 48.91
CA PRO A 1260 -5.19 6.12 48.25
C PRO A 1260 -5.68 7.13 47.20
N ASN A 1261 -5.11 8.35 47.18
CA ASN A 1261 -5.43 9.41 46.23
C ASN A 1261 -4.44 9.50 45.05
N GLY A 1262 -3.45 8.62 44.97
CA GLY A 1262 -2.38 8.63 43.98
C GLY A 1262 -1.00 8.95 44.57
N LEU A 1263 -0.08 9.40 43.71
CA LEU A 1263 1.26 9.87 44.11
C LEU A 1263 1.18 11.29 44.71
N GLU A 1264 1.79 11.47 45.88
CA GLU A 1264 1.89 12.78 46.56
C GLU A 1264 3.37 13.07 46.86
N GLN A 1265 3.90 14.16 46.32
CA GLN A 1265 5.30 14.54 46.54
C GLN A 1265 5.54 14.88 48.03
N VAL A 1266 6.68 14.43 48.58
CA VAL A 1266 7.08 14.58 49.99
C VAL A 1266 8.55 14.93 50.16
#